data_AF-A0A925MEE6-F1
#
_entry.id   AF-A0A925MEE6-F1
#
_cell.length_a   1.000
_cell.length_b   1.000
_cell.length_c   1.000
_cell.angle_alpha   90.00
_cell.angle_beta   90.00
_cell.angle_gamma   90.00
#
_symmetry.space_group_name_H-M   'P 1'
#
loop_
_entity.id
_entity.type
_entity.pdbx_description
1 polymer ?
#
loop_
_entity_poly.entity_id
_entity_poly.type
_entity_poly.pdbx_seq_one_letter_code
_entity_poly.pdbx_strand_id
1 'polypeptide(L)'
;MTAASLFDGHDAAINVMRRIMQAAGAEVIHLGHNRSVAEIVDCAIQEDVQGIAITSYQGGHVEFFKYMLDLLRERGAAIKVFGGGGGTILLSEIAELHDYGVTRIYSPDDGRAMGLQGMINDLLQRCDFEKPTPPLAQALDTLAERSPSTIGGLITAAENDPDAVDPLRAGLAAKLTGPKVPVLGVTGTGGAGKSSLVDELVRRFLTDFPDKTIAVISVDPSKRKSGGALLGDRIRMNAIDDPRVYMRSLATRQSNLSLSRHVRDAIEICRAARFDLVIVETSGIGQSDTEITEHADVSLYVMTAEYGAATQLEKIDMLDFADAIAINKFDKRGSLDALRDVRKQYKRNHNAFTTADDALPVYGTMASQFNDPGMNTLYRALMDLLVARTQAPLCSTFEMSSAMSEKKWIIPPERTRYLAEISEACEGNDGFVRAQAAIARRMYQLHGTIEALRANVGKRRLEIVEPRTADDVVQVTQTVEGEPAFLAELVALYHDLETRLDPECRKLLADWPAMKRRYAAAKYQFQVRDKVIELDLTTESLSHLRIPKVTLPRYEDWGDILIWLLREAPPGQFPFTAGVFPLKREGEDPARMFAGEGGPERTNKRFHYVSRGLPAKRLSTAFDSVTLYGEDPDARPDIYGKVGNSGVSIASVDDAKKLYSGFDLADPSTSVSMTINGPAPMLLGFFLNAAVDQQCEKYIHQQGTQAEVERTIDALYAQRGVPRPRYQGAVPEGNDGLGLMLLGVSGDEVLPREVYEKIRAATLQQVRGTVQADILKEDQAQNTCIFSTEFALRLMGDIQQFFIDKKVRNFYSVSISGYHIAEAGANPISQLAFTLANGFTFVEYYLSRGMHIDDFAPNLSFFFSNGMDPEYAVLGRVARRIWAKAIRDKYGGNDRS
;
A
#
# COMPACT_ATOMS: atom_id res chain seq x y z
N MET A 1 13.72 3.63 22.80
CA MET A 1 12.65 3.92 21.82
C MET A 1 13.20 3.87 20.40
N THR A 2 12.40 3.47 19.41
CA THR A 2 12.80 3.36 17.99
C THR A 2 11.73 3.94 17.04
N ALA A 3 12.14 4.68 16.01
CA ALA A 3 11.25 5.23 14.98
C ALA A 3 11.99 5.51 13.66
N ALA A 4 11.28 5.67 12.55
CA ALA A 4 11.80 6.38 11.36
C ALA A 4 11.40 7.87 11.41
N SER A 5 12.21 8.73 10.77
CA SER A 5 12.01 10.18 10.78
C SER A 5 10.69 10.63 10.13
N LEU A 6 10.34 11.91 10.27
CA LEU A 6 9.13 12.49 9.67
C LEU A 6 9.17 12.33 8.14
N PHE A 7 8.02 11.98 7.56
CA PHE A 7 7.83 11.71 6.14
C PHE A 7 8.77 10.64 5.56
N ASP A 8 9.23 9.72 6.40
CA ASP A 8 10.10 8.62 5.99
C ASP A 8 9.42 7.27 6.19
N GLY A 9 9.07 6.62 5.07
CA GLY A 9 8.49 5.28 5.04
C GLY A 9 9.51 4.14 5.13
N HIS A 10 10.82 4.43 5.12
CA HIS A 10 11.87 3.41 5.13
C HIS A 10 12.06 2.79 6.52
N ASP A 11 11.19 1.84 6.86
CA ASP A 11 11.18 1.19 8.17
C ASP A 11 11.94 -0.15 8.20
N ALA A 12 12.35 -0.68 7.05
CA ALA A 12 13.02 -1.97 6.93
C ALA A 12 14.27 -2.05 7.82
N ALA A 13 15.11 -1.02 7.78
CA ALA A 13 16.33 -0.95 8.59
C ALA A 13 16.00 -0.92 10.09
N ILE A 14 15.12 -0.01 10.55
CA ILE A 14 14.79 0.11 11.97
C ILE A 14 14.07 -1.14 12.51
N ASN A 15 13.28 -1.83 11.67
CA ASN A 15 12.65 -3.11 12.00
C ASN A 15 13.67 -4.22 12.26
N VAL A 16 14.74 -4.29 11.46
CA VAL A 16 15.85 -5.24 11.72
C VAL A 16 16.57 -4.87 13.00
N MET A 17 16.92 -3.59 13.18
CA MET A 17 17.65 -3.13 14.36
C MET A 17 16.89 -3.38 15.66
N ARG A 18 15.58 -3.05 15.72
CA ARG A 18 14.77 -3.27 16.93
C ARG A 18 14.62 -4.75 17.29
N ARG A 19 14.59 -5.65 16.29
CA ARG A 19 14.51 -7.11 16.53
C ARG A 19 15.78 -7.60 17.23
N ILE A 20 16.94 -7.07 16.82
CA ILE A 20 18.22 -7.38 17.44
C ILE A 20 18.29 -6.79 18.86
N MET A 21 17.82 -5.55 19.06
CA MET A 21 17.73 -4.92 20.40
C MET A 21 16.86 -5.76 21.36
N GLN A 22 15.67 -6.18 20.91
CA GLN A 22 14.77 -7.02 21.70
C GLN A 22 15.39 -8.39 22.02
N ALA A 23 16.10 -8.99 21.06
CA ALA A 23 16.80 -10.26 21.26
C ALA A 23 17.97 -10.15 22.25
N ALA A 24 18.58 -8.96 22.35
CA ALA A 24 19.65 -8.64 23.28
C ALA A 24 19.17 -8.21 24.68
N GLY A 25 17.84 -8.17 24.92
CA GLY A 25 17.27 -7.96 26.25
C GLY A 25 16.64 -6.59 26.51
N ALA A 26 16.58 -5.71 25.51
CA ALA A 26 15.94 -4.39 25.67
C ALA A 26 14.41 -4.45 25.60
N GLU A 27 13.74 -3.62 26.39
CA GLU A 27 12.33 -3.25 26.22
C GLU A 27 12.25 -2.15 25.15
N VAL A 28 11.69 -2.46 23.98
CA VAL A 28 11.68 -1.55 22.85
C VAL A 28 10.27 -1.01 22.61
N ILE A 29 10.08 0.27 22.93
CA ILE A 29 8.95 1.08 22.45
C ILE A 29 9.23 1.42 20.98
N HIS A 30 8.38 0.93 20.08
CA HIS A 30 8.51 1.14 18.65
C HIS A 30 7.36 1.99 18.12
N LEU A 31 7.68 3.15 17.55
CA LEU A 31 6.68 4.08 17.00
C LEU A 31 6.40 3.86 15.51
N GLY A 32 7.09 2.92 14.87
CA GLY A 32 6.97 2.70 13.43
C GLY A 32 7.71 3.76 12.62
N HIS A 33 7.04 4.28 11.60
CA HIS A 33 7.58 5.21 10.62
C HIS A 33 6.81 6.54 10.62
N ASN A 34 7.28 7.53 9.86
CA ASN A 34 6.66 8.85 9.73
C ASN A 34 6.37 9.53 11.09
N ARG A 35 7.41 9.78 11.89
CA ARG A 35 7.26 10.41 13.21
C ARG A 35 7.96 11.77 13.28
N SER A 36 7.22 12.78 13.70
CA SER A 36 7.75 14.11 13.98
C SER A 36 8.71 14.09 15.16
N VAL A 37 9.58 15.09 15.23
CA VAL A 37 10.50 15.23 16.37
C VAL A 37 9.72 15.39 17.67
N ALA A 38 8.63 16.15 17.65
CA ALA A 38 7.77 16.36 18.81
C ALA A 38 7.22 15.01 19.32
N GLU A 39 6.52 14.24 18.49
CA GLU A 39 5.98 12.92 18.87
C GLU A 39 7.05 12.00 19.48
N ILE A 40 8.24 11.96 18.88
CA ILE A 40 9.38 11.15 19.33
C ILE A 40 9.84 11.61 20.72
N VAL A 41 10.04 12.91 20.92
CA VAL A 41 10.54 13.46 22.19
C VAL A 41 9.49 13.33 23.29
N ASP A 42 8.23 13.64 23.01
CA ASP A 42 7.09 13.47 23.91
C ASP A 42 6.98 12.03 24.38
N CYS A 43 7.01 11.08 23.43
CA CYS A 43 7.02 9.66 23.74
C CYS A 43 8.23 9.27 24.60
N ALA A 44 9.44 9.68 24.22
CA ALA A 44 10.65 9.30 24.93
C ALA A 44 10.65 9.77 26.39
N ILE A 45 10.07 10.94 26.65
CA ILE A 45 9.94 11.52 28.00
C ILE A 45 8.85 10.80 28.79
N GLN A 46 7.67 10.57 28.20
CA GLN A 46 6.58 9.81 28.85
C GLN A 46 7.01 8.39 29.23
N GLU A 47 7.73 7.73 28.35
CA GLU A 47 8.25 6.37 28.54
C GLU A 47 9.55 6.32 29.37
N ASP A 48 10.13 7.48 29.72
CA ASP A 48 11.38 7.64 30.46
C ASP A 48 12.56 6.77 29.96
N VAL A 49 12.76 6.76 28.65
CA VAL A 49 13.78 5.88 28.02
C VAL A 49 15.21 6.38 28.22
N GLN A 50 16.18 5.48 28.21
CA GLN A 50 17.61 5.79 28.21
C GLN A 50 18.10 6.30 26.84
N GLY A 51 17.51 5.79 25.75
CA GLY A 51 17.96 6.09 24.40
C GLY A 51 16.87 6.06 23.32
N ILE A 52 17.09 6.88 22.30
CA ILE A 52 16.28 7.01 21.08
C ILE A 52 17.11 6.56 19.89
N ALA A 53 16.60 5.67 19.04
CA ALA A 53 17.26 5.27 17.80
C ALA A 53 16.37 5.58 16.58
N ILE A 54 16.90 6.36 15.64
CA ILE A 54 16.17 6.86 14.47
C ILE A 54 16.79 6.39 13.16
N THR A 55 15.96 6.03 12.19
CA THR A 55 16.38 5.95 10.78
C THR A 55 15.90 7.15 9.97
N SER A 56 16.77 7.73 9.14
CA SER A 56 16.45 8.87 8.27
C SER A 56 17.07 8.70 6.89
N TYR A 57 16.23 8.41 5.88
CA TYR A 57 16.63 8.15 4.49
C TYR A 57 16.16 9.21 3.48
N GLN A 58 15.33 10.17 3.90
CA GLN A 58 14.71 11.17 3.00
C GLN A 58 15.49 12.49 2.89
N GLY A 59 16.60 12.64 3.60
CA GLY A 59 17.28 13.93 3.81
C GLY A 59 16.63 14.76 4.93
N GLY A 60 17.17 15.96 5.16
CA GLY A 60 16.79 16.83 6.28
C GLY A 60 17.19 16.29 7.66
N HIS A 61 18.10 15.32 7.71
CA HIS A 61 18.52 14.65 8.95
C HIS A 61 19.29 15.57 9.87
N VAL A 62 20.06 16.53 9.35
CA VAL A 62 20.83 17.46 10.19
C VAL A 62 19.88 18.31 11.02
N GLU A 63 18.89 18.93 10.37
CA GLU A 63 17.84 19.72 11.01
C GLU A 63 17.01 18.88 11.97
N PHE A 64 16.62 17.67 11.56
CA PHE A 64 15.83 16.75 12.36
C PHE A 64 16.52 16.37 13.68
N PHE A 65 17.78 15.93 13.63
CA PHE A 65 18.52 15.54 14.84
C PHE A 65 18.86 16.73 15.74
N LYS A 66 19.21 17.89 15.15
CA LYS A 66 19.46 19.11 15.94
C LYS A 66 18.20 19.55 16.67
N TYR A 67 17.07 19.60 15.98
CA TYR A 67 15.79 19.97 16.58
C TYR A 67 15.40 19.01 17.71
N MET A 68 15.63 17.70 17.54
CA MET A 68 15.40 16.71 18.58
C MET A 68 16.24 16.96 19.84
N LEU A 69 17.53 17.25 19.67
CA LEU A 69 18.42 17.55 20.78
C LEU A 69 18.03 18.86 21.47
N ASP A 70 17.62 19.87 20.71
CA ASP A 70 17.18 21.15 21.27
C ASP A 70 15.89 20.99 22.06
N LEU A 71 14.92 20.23 21.55
CA LEU A 71 13.67 19.96 22.26
C LEU A 71 13.88 19.10 23.51
N LEU A 72 14.80 18.13 23.47
CA LEU A 72 15.20 17.37 24.67
C LEU A 72 15.84 18.28 25.73
N ARG A 73 16.72 19.20 25.32
CA ARG A 73 17.36 20.18 26.22
C ARG A 73 16.35 21.15 26.82
N GLU A 74 15.45 21.68 26.00
CA GLU A 74 14.37 22.58 26.43
C GLU A 74 13.51 21.93 27.51
N ARG A 75 13.24 20.62 27.37
CA ARG A 75 12.45 19.84 28.32
C ARG A 75 13.26 19.24 29.46
N GLY A 76 14.56 19.55 29.56
CA GLY A 76 15.45 19.04 30.60
C GLY A 76 15.62 17.52 30.60
N ALA A 77 15.43 16.85 29.46
CA ALA A 77 15.46 15.40 29.34
C ALA A 77 16.85 14.90 28.91
N ALA A 78 17.52 14.15 29.79
CA ALA A 78 18.80 13.51 29.50
C ALA A 78 18.58 12.14 28.83
N ILE A 79 18.43 12.14 27.50
CA ILE A 79 18.20 10.93 26.69
C ILE A 79 19.25 10.86 25.58
N LYS A 80 19.87 9.68 25.39
CA LYS A 80 20.90 9.47 24.35
C LYS A 80 20.24 9.30 22.98
N VAL A 81 20.78 9.96 21.96
CA VAL A 81 20.23 9.92 20.59
C VAL A 81 21.17 9.17 19.66
N PHE A 82 20.63 8.19 18.94
CA PHE A 82 21.32 7.36 17.97
C PHE A 82 20.64 7.46 16.60
N GLY A 83 21.38 7.23 15.52
CA GLY A 83 20.78 7.23 14.20
C GLY A 83 21.52 6.48 13.11
N GLY A 84 20.87 6.36 11.95
CA GLY A 84 21.44 5.82 10.72
C GLY A 84 20.59 6.18 9.49
N GLY A 85 21.21 6.33 8.34
CA GLY A 85 20.52 6.70 7.09
C GLY A 85 21.16 6.11 5.84
N GLY A 86 21.95 5.04 6.01
CA GLY A 86 22.76 4.48 4.94
C GLY A 86 23.73 5.51 4.37
N GLY A 87 23.79 5.63 3.04
CA GLY A 87 24.63 6.62 2.35
C GLY A 87 24.06 8.04 2.31
N THR A 88 22.87 8.27 2.89
CA THR A 88 22.20 9.58 2.87
C THR A 88 22.86 10.57 3.82
N ILE A 89 23.45 10.09 4.93
CA ILE A 89 24.13 10.93 5.91
C ILE A 89 25.64 10.87 5.63
N LEU A 90 26.20 12.00 5.21
CA LEU A 90 27.62 12.11 4.85
C LEU A 90 28.52 12.08 6.09
N LEU A 91 29.77 11.66 5.94
CA LEU A 91 30.74 11.62 7.05
C LEU A 91 30.94 12.98 7.72
N SER A 92 30.88 14.08 6.96
CA SER A 92 30.95 15.45 7.49
C SER A 92 29.73 15.80 8.35
N GLU A 93 28.53 15.37 7.95
CA GLU A 93 27.29 15.59 8.69
C GLU A 93 27.23 14.69 9.94
N ILE A 94 27.79 13.47 9.86
CA ILE A 94 27.97 12.60 11.04
C ILE A 94 28.83 13.31 12.09
N ALA A 95 29.98 13.87 11.68
CA ALA A 95 30.85 14.61 12.59
C ALA A 95 30.14 15.83 13.19
N GLU A 96 29.46 16.63 12.36
CA GLU A 96 28.66 17.78 12.81
C GLU A 96 27.59 17.38 13.84
N LEU A 97 26.86 16.29 13.59
CA LEU A 97 25.83 15.80 14.50
C LEU A 97 26.41 15.28 15.82
N HIS A 98 27.56 14.61 15.78
CA HIS A 98 28.26 14.18 17.01
C HIS A 98 28.73 15.39 17.83
N ASP A 99 29.32 16.39 17.17
CA ASP A 99 29.74 17.64 17.80
C ASP A 99 28.55 18.40 18.39
N TYR A 100 27.38 18.33 17.75
CA TYR A 100 26.15 18.94 18.27
C TYR A 100 25.58 18.21 19.50
N GLY A 101 25.86 16.91 19.66
CA GLY A 101 25.45 16.12 20.84
C GLY A 101 24.75 14.80 20.54
N VAL A 102 24.64 14.37 19.27
CA VAL A 102 24.15 13.03 18.93
C VAL A 102 25.16 12.00 19.44
N THR A 103 24.69 10.97 20.15
CA THR A 103 25.57 9.98 20.79
C THR A 103 26.32 9.14 19.77
N ARG A 104 25.64 8.66 18.74
CA ARG A 104 26.26 7.95 17.62
C ARG A 104 25.34 7.91 16.39
N ILE A 105 25.91 8.19 15.22
CA ILE A 105 25.31 7.88 13.92
C ILE A 105 26.14 6.77 13.31
N TYR A 106 25.51 5.68 12.89
CA TYR A 106 26.19 4.53 12.29
C TYR A 106 26.21 4.66 10.76
N SER A 107 27.42 4.62 10.19
CA SER A 107 27.63 4.65 8.74
C SER A 107 27.55 3.24 8.11
N PRO A 108 27.44 3.12 6.77
CA PRO A 108 27.56 1.83 6.11
C PRO A 108 28.89 1.10 6.38
N ASP A 109 29.98 1.85 6.60
CA ASP A 109 31.28 1.30 6.97
C ASP A 109 31.29 0.73 8.38
N ASP A 110 30.60 1.38 9.33
CA ASP A 110 30.40 0.83 10.68
C ASP A 110 29.64 -0.51 10.60
N GLY A 111 28.61 -0.57 9.75
CA GLY A 111 27.86 -1.81 9.52
C GLY A 111 28.72 -2.95 8.96
N ARG A 112 29.67 -2.66 8.06
CA ARG A 112 30.64 -3.63 7.55
C ARG A 112 31.65 -4.07 8.60
N ALA A 113 32.16 -3.13 9.40
CA ALA A 113 33.22 -3.38 10.36
C ALA A 113 32.72 -4.08 11.64
N MET A 114 31.59 -3.65 12.17
CA MET A 114 31.03 -4.13 13.44
C MET A 114 30.03 -5.28 13.25
N GLY A 115 29.44 -5.38 12.05
CA GLY A 115 28.25 -6.19 11.81
C GLY A 115 27.01 -5.60 12.49
N LEU A 116 25.83 -6.09 12.10
CA LEU A 116 24.55 -5.60 12.66
C LEU A 116 24.47 -5.80 14.18
N GLN A 117 24.88 -6.97 14.69
CA GLN A 117 24.89 -7.23 16.12
C GLN A 117 25.89 -6.33 16.87
N GLY A 118 27.06 -6.06 16.30
CA GLY A 118 28.07 -5.21 16.94
C GLY A 118 27.59 -3.78 17.14
N MET A 119 26.90 -3.21 16.15
CA MET A 119 26.29 -1.87 16.27
C MET A 119 25.27 -1.81 17.41
N ILE A 120 24.42 -2.83 17.53
CA ILE A 120 23.42 -2.89 18.61
C ILE A 120 24.06 -3.09 19.98
N ASN A 121 25.13 -3.89 20.08
CA ASN A 121 25.84 -4.06 21.33
C ASN A 121 26.46 -2.73 21.82
N ASP A 122 27.08 -1.94 20.93
CA ASP A 122 27.60 -0.60 21.27
C ASP A 122 26.48 0.35 21.71
N LEU A 123 25.34 0.35 21.00
CA LEU A 123 24.18 1.16 21.37
C LEU A 123 23.66 0.80 22.77
N LEU A 124 23.47 -0.50 23.04
CA LEU A 124 22.96 -0.97 24.33
C LEU A 124 23.94 -0.70 25.46
N GLN A 125 25.24 -0.93 25.26
CA GLN A 125 26.27 -0.61 26.25
C GLN A 125 26.26 0.87 26.63
N ARG A 126 26.00 1.77 25.67
CA ARG A 126 25.87 3.21 25.96
C ARG A 126 24.56 3.54 26.67
N CYS A 127 23.51 2.74 26.52
CA CYS A 127 22.23 2.95 27.19
C CYS A 127 22.11 2.21 28.53
N ASP A 128 23.10 1.41 28.91
CA ASP A 128 23.10 0.60 30.13
C ASP A 128 23.46 1.44 31.36
N PHE A 129 22.51 2.26 31.82
CA PHE A 129 22.61 3.04 33.04
C PHE A 129 21.26 3.13 33.74
N GLU A 130 21.28 3.22 35.07
CA GLU A 130 20.10 3.42 35.89
C GLU A 130 19.61 4.87 35.78
N LYS A 131 18.30 5.05 35.64
CA LYS A 131 17.66 6.37 35.70
C LYS A 131 17.61 6.85 37.15
N PRO A 132 17.97 8.10 37.44
CA PRO A 132 17.96 8.61 38.81
C PRO A 132 16.52 8.70 39.32
N THR A 133 16.28 8.18 40.53
CA THR A 133 15.01 8.34 41.23
C THR A 133 14.76 9.84 41.48
N PRO A 134 13.61 10.40 41.03
CA PRO A 134 13.31 11.81 41.27
C PRO A 134 13.14 12.09 42.77
N PRO A 135 13.45 13.30 43.28
CA PRO A 135 13.20 13.65 44.67
C PRO A 135 11.71 13.51 45.02
N LEU A 136 11.34 12.42 45.70
CA LEU A 136 9.94 11.99 45.84
C LEU A 136 9.03 13.08 46.42
N ALA A 137 9.49 13.80 47.44
CA ALA A 137 8.70 14.87 48.06
C ALA A 137 8.35 15.98 47.05
N GLN A 138 9.34 16.48 46.30
CA GLN A 138 9.13 17.52 45.29
C GLN A 138 8.27 17.01 44.14
N ALA A 139 8.56 15.80 43.64
CA ALA A 139 7.83 15.18 42.54
C ALA A 139 6.35 14.95 42.88
N LEU A 140 6.04 14.55 44.11
CA LEU A 140 4.67 14.38 44.60
C LEU A 140 3.94 15.72 44.81
N ASP A 141 4.67 16.79 45.13
CA ASP A 141 4.09 18.13 45.29
C ASP A 141 3.69 18.76 43.95
N THR A 142 4.49 18.55 42.90
CA THR A 142 4.22 19.08 41.54
C THR A 142 3.42 18.11 40.67
N LEU A 143 3.03 16.93 41.18
CA LEU A 143 2.39 15.88 40.37
C LEU A 143 1.09 16.32 39.68
N ALA A 144 0.35 17.25 40.30
CA ALA A 144 -0.89 17.83 39.73
C ALA A 144 -0.66 18.70 38.48
N GLU A 145 0.58 19.13 38.23
CA GLU A 145 0.97 19.83 37.00
C GLU A 145 1.02 18.88 35.79
N ARG A 146 0.96 17.56 36.02
CA ARG A 146 0.95 16.50 34.99
C ARG A 146 2.17 16.54 34.07
N SER A 147 3.32 16.96 34.61
CA SER A 147 4.59 16.92 33.89
C SER A 147 4.92 15.48 33.47
N PRO A 148 5.07 15.20 32.15
CA PRO A 148 5.36 13.86 31.66
C PRO A 148 6.66 13.27 32.24
N SER A 149 7.68 14.10 32.45
CA SER A 149 8.96 13.65 33.03
C SER A 149 8.82 13.24 34.49
N THR A 150 7.99 13.95 35.26
CA THR A 150 7.72 13.61 36.66
C THR A 150 6.92 12.33 36.77
N ILE A 151 5.85 12.18 36.00
CA ILE A 151 5.02 10.95 36.01
C ILE A 151 5.87 9.76 35.54
N GLY A 152 6.58 9.90 34.42
CA GLY A 152 7.42 8.85 33.86
C GLY A 152 8.52 8.40 34.84
N GLY A 153 9.22 9.35 35.48
CA GLY A 153 10.26 9.05 36.46
C GLY A 153 9.73 8.39 37.73
N LEU A 154 8.55 8.78 38.22
CA LEU A 154 7.91 8.12 39.37
C LEU A 154 7.50 6.68 39.06
N ILE A 155 6.99 6.42 37.85
CA ILE A 155 6.67 5.06 37.41
C ILE A 155 7.95 4.24 37.29
N THR A 156 9.02 4.78 36.68
CA THR A 156 10.32 4.10 36.58
C THR A 156 10.91 3.78 37.96
N ALA A 157 10.79 4.69 38.93
CA ALA A 157 11.21 4.46 40.31
C ALA A 157 10.40 3.34 40.97
N ALA A 158 9.07 3.32 40.80
CA ALA A 158 8.24 2.21 41.29
C ALA A 158 8.65 0.87 40.66
N GLU A 159 9.06 0.87 39.39
CA GLU A 159 9.43 -0.34 38.68
C GLU A 159 10.77 -0.94 39.14
N ASN A 160 11.76 -0.08 39.40
CA ASN A 160 13.18 -0.45 39.45
C ASN A 160 13.90 -0.09 40.76
N ASP A 161 13.35 0.78 41.62
CA ASP A 161 13.95 1.21 42.89
C ASP A 161 13.12 0.71 44.08
N PRO A 162 13.47 -0.46 44.67
CA PRO A 162 12.73 -1.02 45.81
C PRO A 162 12.67 -0.10 47.03
N ASP A 163 13.69 0.72 47.25
CA ASP A 163 13.78 1.59 48.43
C ASP A 163 12.86 2.83 48.28
N ALA A 164 12.51 3.19 47.04
CA ALA A 164 11.57 4.27 46.74
C ALA A 164 10.09 3.86 46.83
N VAL A 165 9.77 2.57 46.71
CA VAL A 165 8.37 2.09 46.60
C VAL A 165 7.52 2.43 47.82
N ASP A 166 7.99 2.10 49.02
CA ASP A 166 7.22 2.31 50.26
C ASP A 166 7.01 3.82 50.56
N PRO A 167 8.05 4.68 50.48
CA PRO A 167 7.87 6.13 50.57
C PRO A 167 6.93 6.70 49.50
N LEU A 168 7.02 6.21 48.26
CA LEU A 168 6.18 6.65 47.16
C LEU A 168 4.70 6.32 47.43
N ARG A 169 4.38 5.07 47.80
CA ARG A 169 3.02 4.65 48.14
C ARG A 169 2.43 5.44 49.29
N ALA A 170 3.21 5.68 50.35
CA ALA A 170 2.77 6.48 51.48
C ALA A 170 2.47 7.94 51.06
N GLY A 171 3.32 8.52 50.20
CA GLY A 171 3.13 9.86 49.66
C GLY A 171 1.93 9.98 48.73
N LEU A 172 1.70 8.99 47.86
CA LEU A 172 0.53 8.93 46.97
C LEU A 172 -0.77 8.82 47.78
N ALA A 173 -0.80 7.95 48.79
CA ALA A 173 -1.97 7.79 49.66
C ALA A 173 -2.38 9.12 50.35
N ALA A 174 -1.41 9.95 50.74
CA ALA A 174 -1.68 11.26 51.32
C ALA A 174 -2.27 12.29 50.31
N LYS A 175 -1.98 12.13 49.02
CA LYS A 175 -2.46 13.02 47.94
C LYS A 175 -3.83 12.60 47.39
N LEU A 176 -4.21 11.33 47.52
CA LEU A 176 -5.48 10.76 47.04
C LEU A 176 -6.66 11.07 47.97
N THR A 177 -6.88 12.35 48.30
CA THR A 177 -7.93 12.80 49.25
C THR A 177 -9.16 13.45 48.58
N GLY A 178 -9.29 13.30 47.25
CA GLY A 178 -10.37 13.90 46.43
C GLY A 178 -11.30 12.87 45.75
N PRO A 179 -12.14 13.32 44.80
CA PRO A 179 -13.02 12.44 44.02
C PRO A 179 -12.21 11.34 43.33
N LYS A 180 -12.74 10.12 43.34
CA LYS A 180 -12.07 8.96 42.75
C LYS A 180 -11.97 9.14 41.23
N VAL A 181 -10.75 9.28 40.71
CA VAL A 181 -10.50 9.26 39.27
C VAL A 181 -10.85 7.87 38.74
N PRO A 182 -11.76 7.76 37.76
CA PRO A 182 -12.22 6.49 37.23
C PRO A 182 -11.12 5.75 36.47
N VAL A 183 -11.09 4.42 36.61
CA VAL A 183 -10.20 3.53 35.85
C VAL A 183 -11.03 2.60 34.97
N LEU A 184 -10.80 2.67 33.66
CA LEU A 184 -11.34 1.72 32.68
C LEU A 184 -10.30 0.65 32.37
N GLY A 185 -10.59 -0.59 32.71
CA GLY A 185 -9.75 -1.74 32.39
C GLY A 185 -10.17 -2.37 31.08
N VAL A 186 -9.26 -2.44 30.10
CA VAL A 186 -9.50 -3.06 28.79
C VAL A 186 -8.67 -4.32 28.67
N THR A 187 -9.36 -5.47 28.59
CA THR A 187 -8.72 -6.77 28.42
C THR A 187 -9.35 -7.54 27.27
N GLY A 188 -8.76 -8.67 26.89
CA GLY A 188 -9.21 -9.44 25.74
C GLY A 188 -8.16 -10.34 25.13
N THR A 189 -8.58 -11.17 24.19
CA THR A 189 -7.70 -12.13 23.54
C THR A 189 -6.62 -11.43 22.70
N GLY A 190 -5.47 -12.08 22.57
CA GLY A 190 -4.37 -11.59 21.74
C GLY A 190 -4.82 -11.34 20.30
N GLY A 191 -4.54 -10.16 19.77
CA GLY A 191 -4.91 -9.79 18.39
C GLY A 191 -6.39 -9.43 18.18
N ALA A 192 -7.21 -9.33 19.24
CA ALA A 192 -8.60 -8.87 19.12
C ALA A 192 -8.74 -7.40 18.69
N GLY A 193 -7.65 -6.62 18.74
CA GLY A 193 -7.63 -5.20 18.38
C GLY A 193 -7.89 -4.27 19.57
N LYS A 194 -7.38 -4.62 20.75
CA LYS A 194 -7.53 -3.84 21.99
C LYS A 194 -6.92 -2.45 21.87
N SER A 195 -5.65 -2.33 21.51
CA SER A 195 -4.97 -1.04 21.37
C SER A 195 -5.63 -0.15 20.30
N SER A 196 -6.08 -0.71 19.17
CA SER A 196 -6.87 0.04 18.18
C SER A 196 -8.23 0.51 18.71
N LEU A 197 -8.89 -0.32 19.54
CA LEU A 197 -10.15 0.05 20.17
C LEU A 197 -9.92 1.16 21.21
N VAL A 198 -8.85 1.07 22.02
CA VAL A 198 -8.44 2.10 22.98
C VAL A 198 -8.14 3.42 22.27
N ASP A 199 -7.41 3.41 21.16
CA ASP A 199 -7.16 4.62 20.37
C ASP A 199 -8.46 5.31 19.93
N GLU A 200 -9.42 4.53 19.44
CA GLU A 200 -10.72 5.04 19.04
C GLU A 200 -11.57 5.54 20.22
N LEU A 201 -11.41 4.97 21.42
CA LEU A 201 -11.99 5.51 22.66
C LEU A 201 -11.34 6.84 23.06
N VAL A 202 -10.00 6.95 22.98
CA VAL A 202 -9.27 8.21 23.24
C VAL A 202 -9.71 9.29 22.26
N ARG A 203 -9.79 9.00 20.97
CA ARG A 203 -10.28 9.92 19.94
C ARG A 203 -11.66 10.49 20.29
N ARG A 204 -12.59 9.61 20.66
CA ARG A 204 -13.96 10.00 21.05
C ARG A 204 -13.96 10.81 22.34
N PHE A 205 -13.15 10.43 23.32
CA PHE A 205 -12.97 11.19 24.56
C PHE A 205 -12.49 12.61 24.32
N LEU A 206 -11.44 12.79 23.51
CA LEU A 206 -10.90 14.11 23.19
C LEU A 206 -11.88 15.00 22.40
N THR A 207 -12.77 14.37 21.63
CA THR A 207 -13.83 15.03 20.86
C THR A 207 -15.00 15.44 21.75
N ASP A 208 -15.43 14.55 22.65
CA ASP A 208 -16.56 14.78 23.56
C ASP A 208 -16.22 15.79 24.66
N PHE A 209 -14.96 15.77 25.13
CA PHE A 209 -14.50 16.58 26.23
C PHE A 209 -13.31 17.47 25.84
N PRO A 210 -13.54 18.75 25.49
CA PRO A 210 -12.49 19.67 25.08
C PRO A 210 -11.45 19.98 26.16
N ASP A 211 -11.81 19.91 27.44
CA ASP A 211 -10.98 20.35 28.58
C ASP A 211 -10.49 19.20 29.49
N LYS A 212 -10.89 17.95 29.22
CA LYS A 212 -10.55 16.79 30.06
C LYS A 212 -9.28 16.09 29.60
N THR A 213 -8.63 15.41 30.53
CA THR A 213 -7.34 14.74 30.36
C THR A 213 -7.44 13.25 30.64
N ILE A 214 -6.63 12.46 29.93
CA ILE A 214 -6.67 11.01 29.98
C ILE A 214 -5.27 10.41 30.06
N ALA A 215 -5.11 9.38 30.90
CA ALA A 215 -3.88 8.59 30.98
C ALA A 215 -4.13 7.17 30.46
N VAL A 216 -3.19 6.63 29.68
CA VAL A 216 -3.25 5.27 29.12
C VAL A 216 -2.04 4.48 29.61
N ILE A 217 -2.29 3.34 30.24
CA ILE A 217 -1.25 2.41 30.68
C ILE A 217 -1.46 1.11 29.91
N SER A 218 -0.59 0.82 28.94
CA SER A 218 -0.66 -0.41 28.15
C SER A 218 0.40 -1.41 28.59
N VAL A 219 0.05 -2.69 28.63
CA VAL A 219 0.93 -3.77 29.07
C VAL A 219 1.15 -4.79 27.95
N ASP A 220 2.42 -4.99 27.59
CA ASP A 220 2.82 -5.95 26.56
C ASP A 220 3.65 -7.11 27.16
N PRO A 221 3.61 -8.32 26.55
CA PRO A 221 4.30 -9.48 27.11
C PRO A 221 5.83 -9.45 26.87
N SER A 222 6.61 -9.77 27.90
CA SER A 222 8.07 -9.93 27.78
C SER A 222 8.47 -11.27 27.14
N LYS A 223 9.57 -11.29 26.38
CA LYS A 223 10.14 -12.55 25.84
C LYS A 223 10.96 -13.28 26.90
N ARG A 224 10.50 -14.48 27.27
CA ARG A 224 11.17 -15.35 28.26
C ARG A 224 12.65 -15.63 27.96
N LYS A 225 13.03 -15.80 26.69
CA LYS A 225 14.40 -16.23 26.32
C LYS A 225 15.42 -15.09 26.37
N SER A 226 15.03 -13.87 26.00
CA SER A 226 15.93 -12.72 25.92
C SER A 226 15.79 -11.75 27.08
N GLY A 227 14.68 -11.78 27.83
CA GLY A 227 14.34 -10.76 28.83
C GLY A 227 13.74 -9.48 28.25
N GLY A 228 14.00 -9.18 26.98
CA GLY A 228 13.47 -8.00 26.29
C GLY A 228 11.99 -8.10 25.91
N ALA A 229 11.39 -6.97 25.57
CA ALA A 229 9.98 -6.86 25.17
C ALA A 229 9.84 -5.98 23.92
N LEU A 230 8.79 -6.23 23.13
CA LEU A 230 8.36 -5.30 22.08
C LEU A 230 7.09 -4.65 22.61
N LEU A 231 7.21 -3.39 23.03
CA LEU A 231 6.10 -2.59 23.50
C LEU A 231 5.46 -1.95 22.27
N GLY A 232 4.51 -2.70 21.71
CA GLY A 232 3.91 -2.49 20.40
C GLY A 232 2.51 -1.88 20.45
N ASP A 233 1.93 -1.62 21.63
CA ASP A 233 0.61 -0.99 21.71
C ASP A 233 0.63 0.46 21.21
N ARG A 234 1.66 1.25 21.59
CA ARG A 234 1.77 2.67 21.21
C ARG A 234 1.81 2.90 19.69
N ILE A 235 2.33 1.96 18.89
CA ILE A 235 2.34 2.10 17.41
C ILE A 235 0.93 2.17 16.80
N ARG A 236 -0.09 1.69 17.51
CA ARG A 236 -1.49 1.67 17.05
C ARG A 236 -2.26 2.90 17.47
N MET A 237 -1.68 3.74 18.32
CA MET A 237 -2.32 4.90 18.92
C MET A 237 -2.06 6.14 18.07
N ASN A 238 -3.08 6.61 17.33
CA ASN A 238 -3.00 7.79 16.48
C ASN A 238 -3.60 9.04 17.15
N ALA A 239 -4.49 8.87 18.12
CA ALA A 239 -5.20 9.96 18.80
C ALA A 239 -4.48 10.47 20.05
N ILE A 240 -3.33 9.88 20.40
CA ILE A 240 -2.60 10.21 21.63
C ILE A 240 -1.60 11.36 21.48
N ASP A 241 -1.38 11.87 20.26
CA ASP A 241 -0.56 13.06 20.00
C ASP A 241 -1.34 14.33 20.35
N ASP A 242 -1.68 14.48 21.64
CA ASP A 242 -2.40 15.60 22.21
C ASP A 242 -1.87 15.86 23.63
N PRO A 243 -1.61 17.12 24.04
CA PRO A 243 -1.08 17.44 25.36
C PRO A 243 -1.99 17.00 26.53
N ARG A 244 -3.26 16.71 26.26
CA ARG A 244 -4.22 16.18 27.25
C ARG A 244 -4.09 14.68 27.49
N VAL A 245 -3.24 13.99 26.72
CA VAL A 245 -3.05 12.54 26.78
C VAL A 245 -1.66 12.21 27.32
N TYR A 246 -1.61 11.35 28.33
CA TYR A 246 -0.38 10.70 28.78
C TYR A 246 -0.45 9.22 28.48
N MET A 247 0.62 8.61 27.97
CA MET A 247 0.70 7.17 27.78
C MET A 247 1.98 6.59 28.36
N ARG A 248 1.90 5.42 29.00
CA ARG A 248 3.05 4.64 29.45
C ARG A 248 2.88 3.18 29.02
N SER A 249 3.93 2.62 28.45
CA SER A 249 3.99 1.23 28.01
C SER A 249 4.80 0.43 29.03
N LEU A 250 4.22 -0.65 29.58
CA LEU A 250 4.87 -1.52 30.57
C LEU A 250 5.06 -2.93 29.99
N ALA A 251 6.10 -3.62 30.43
CA ALA A 251 6.29 -5.03 30.14
C ALA A 251 5.80 -5.89 31.30
N THR A 252 5.25 -7.09 31.04
CA THR A 252 4.79 -7.98 32.13
C THR A 252 5.93 -8.43 33.06
N ARG A 253 7.16 -8.56 32.55
CA ARG A 253 8.40 -8.99 33.27
C ARG A 253 8.30 -10.32 34.03
N GLN A 254 7.18 -11.04 33.93
CA GLN A 254 6.90 -12.32 34.58
C GLN A 254 6.17 -13.26 33.61
N SER A 255 6.31 -14.57 33.82
CA SER A 255 5.63 -15.58 33.00
C SER A 255 4.19 -15.80 33.48
N ASN A 256 3.24 -15.86 32.54
CA ASN A 256 1.83 -16.22 32.74
C ASN A 256 0.95 -15.18 33.44
N LEU A 257 1.39 -13.93 33.58
CA LEU A 257 0.56 -12.82 34.05
C LEU A 257 0.24 -11.89 32.88
N SER A 258 -0.96 -11.33 32.89
CA SER A 258 -1.39 -10.38 31.86
C SER A 258 -1.11 -8.92 32.20
N LEU A 259 -0.87 -8.65 33.48
CA LEU A 259 -0.49 -7.36 34.05
C LEU A 259 0.93 -7.38 34.66
N SER A 260 1.55 -6.21 34.73
CA SER A 260 2.76 -6.02 35.54
C SER A 260 2.39 -5.82 37.01
N ARG A 261 3.20 -6.35 37.92
CA ARG A 261 3.06 -6.14 39.38
C ARG A 261 2.99 -4.66 39.80
N HIS A 262 3.47 -3.77 38.93
CA HIS A 262 3.60 -2.33 39.16
C HIS A 262 2.49 -1.51 38.49
N VAL A 263 1.53 -2.16 37.82
CA VAL A 263 0.39 -1.47 37.19
C VAL A 263 -0.42 -0.68 38.21
N ARG A 264 -0.59 -1.23 39.42
CA ARG A 264 -1.27 -0.53 40.51
C ARG A 264 -0.59 0.79 40.87
N ASP A 265 0.74 0.76 41.01
CA ASP A 265 1.51 1.96 41.34
C ASP A 265 1.40 3.01 40.21
N ALA A 266 1.47 2.59 38.95
CA ALA A 266 1.27 3.48 37.80
C ALA A 266 -0.15 4.11 37.76
N ILE A 267 -1.19 3.33 38.07
CA ILE A 267 -2.58 3.83 38.20
C ILE A 267 -2.66 4.88 39.31
N GLU A 268 -2.11 4.58 40.49
CA GLU A 268 -2.17 5.48 41.65
C GLU A 268 -1.40 6.78 41.39
N ILE A 269 -0.26 6.74 40.70
CA ILE A 269 0.48 7.93 40.24
C ILE A 269 -0.40 8.77 39.29
N CYS A 270 -1.04 8.15 38.29
CA CYS A 270 -1.90 8.87 37.36
C CYS A 270 -3.13 9.47 38.06
N ARG A 271 -3.74 8.76 39.02
CA ARG A 271 -4.84 9.30 39.84
C ARG A 271 -4.37 10.50 40.67
N ALA A 272 -3.20 10.42 41.28
CA ALA A 272 -2.63 11.51 42.07
C ALA A 272 -2.24 12.73 41.20
N ALA A 273 -1.92 12.50 39.92
CA ALA A 273 -1.71 13.54 38.90
C ALA A 273 -3.02 14.20 38.43
N ARG A 274 -4.19 13.74 38.91
CA ARG A 274 -5.53 14.32 38.62
C ARG A 274 -5.91 14.28 37.14
N PHE A 275 -5.60 13.18 36.45
CA PHE A 275 -6.27 12.88 35.18
C PHE A 275 -7.77 12.68 35.39
N ASP A 276 -8.59 12.94 34.38
CA ASP A 276 -10.04 12.78 34.47
C ASP A 276 -10.47 11.32 34.20
N LEU A 277 -9.65 10.57 33.47
CA LEU A 277 -9.83 9.13 33.20
C LEU A 277 -8.47 8.44 33.08
N VAL A 278 -8.36 7.22 33.63
CA VAL A 278 -7.22 6.32 33.40
C VAL A 278 -7.71 5.08 32.66
N ILE A 279 -7.10 4.75 31.53
CA ILE A 279 -7.32 3.50 30.80
C ILE A 279 -6.14 2.56 31.06
N VAL A 280 -6.43 1.31 31.36
CA VAL A 280 -5.42 0.26 31.53
C VAL A 280 -5.69 -0.85 30.53
N GLU A 281 -4.77 -1.04 29.59
CA GLU A 281 -4.82 -2.13 28.60
C GLU A 281 -3.92 -3.29 29.05
N THR A 282 -4.48 -4.50 29.11
CA THR A 282 -3.70 -5.70 29.43
C THR A 282 -2.99 -6.28 28.19
N SER A 283 -2.02 -7.16 28.42
CA SER A 283 -1.54 -8.02 27.34
C SER A 283 -2.64 -9.00 26.90
N GLY A 284 -2.42 -9.74 25.80
CA GLY A 284 -3.40 -10.72 25.32
C GLY A 284 -3.66 -11.84 26.35
N ILE A 285 -4.91 -11.94 26.84
CA ILE A 285 -5.27 -12.90 27.89
C ILE A 285 -5.75 -14.24 27.36
N GLY A 286 -5.61 -15.28 28.21
CA GLY A 286 -6.27 -16.57 28.07
C GLY A 286 -7.74 -16.53 28.48
N GLN A 287 -8.40 -17.69 28.51
CA GLN A 287 -9.83 -17.79 28.84
C GLN A 287 -10.15 -17.56 30.34
N SER A 288 -9.18 -17.76 31.24
CA SER A 288 -9.38 -17.77 32.71
C SER A 288 -8.74 -16.59 33.46
N ASP A 289 -8.35 -15.54 32.74
CA ASP A 289 -7.64 -14.39 33.34
C ASP A 289 -8.64 -13.26 33.63
N THR A 290 -8.65 -12.78 34.87
CA THR A 290 -9.58 -11.75 35.37
C THR A 290 -8.88 -10.63 36.15
N GLU A 291 -7.54 -10.58 36.14
CA GLU A 291 -6.75 -9.71 37.04
C GLU A 291 -7.10 -8.23 36.88
N ILE A 292 -7.48 -7.79 35.68
CA ILE A 292 -7.85 -6.39 35.40
C ILE A 292 -9.04 -5.91 36.26
N THR A 293 -9.92 -6.81 36.66
CA THR A 293 -11.12 -6.49 37.44
C THR A 293 -10.78 -6.03 38.86
N GLU A 294 -9.63 -6.41 39.39
CA GLU A 294 -9.14 -5.95 40.70
C GLU A 294 -8.54 -4.53 40.65
N HIS A 295 -8.19 -4.06 39.47
CA HIS A 295 -7.51 -2.78 39.24
C HIS A 295 -8.39 -1.70 38.59
N ALA A 296 -9.54 -2.08 38.03
CA ALA A 296 -10.44 -1.19 37.30
C ALA A 296 -11.78 -0.94 38.01
N ASP A 297 -12.37 0.22 37.75
CA ASP A 297 -13.73 0.57 38.21
C ASP A 297 -14.80 0.04 37.24
N VAL A 298 -14.48 -0.01 35.95
CA VAL A 298 -15.28 -0.60 34.87
C VAL A 298 -14.35 -1.45 34.01
N SER A 299 -14.80 -2.63 33.63
CA SER A 299 -14.04 -3.57 32.82
C SER A 299 -14.69 -3.81 31.45
N LEU A 300 -13.87 -3.77 30.41
CA LEU A 300 -14.23 -4.04 29.01
C LEU A 300 -13.51 -5.29 28.52
N TYR A 301 -14.27 -6.31 28.13
CA TYR A 301 -13.73 -7.50 27.47
C TYR A 301 -13.84 -7.38 25.94
N VAL A 302 -12.71 -7.45 25.24
CA VAL A 302 -12.62 -7.36 23.79
C VAL A 302 -12.34 -8.74 23.20
N MET A 303 -13.17 -9.16 22.27
CA MET A 303 -13.03 -10.43 21.56
C MET A 303 -13.31 -10.28 20.06
N THR A 304 -13.14 -11.35 19.30
CA THR A 304 -13.52 -11.42 17.88
C THR A 304 -14.62 -12.46 17.67
N ALA A 305 -15.14 -12.56 16.46
CA ALA A 305 -16.09 -13.63 16.09
C ALA A 305 -15.45 -15.04 16.11
N GLU A 306 -14.13 -15.16 16.23
CA GLU A 306 -13.39 -16.41 16.17
C GLU A 306 -13.10 -16.96 17.58
N TYR A 307 -14.12 -17.53 18.23
CA TYR A 307 -14.00 -18.18 19.56
C TYR A 307 -14.18 -19.71 19.51
N GLY A 308 -14.29 -20.29 18.31
CA GLY A 308 -14.57 -21.70 18.11
C GLY A 308 -16.06 -22.04 18.27
N ALA A 309 -16.38 -23.09 19.03
CA ALA A 309 -17.76 -23.48 19.30
C ALA A 309 -18.40 -22.58 20.37
N ALA A 310 -19.73 -22.40 20.33
CA ALA A 310 -20.46 -21.62 21.34
C ALA A 310 -20.22 -22.11 22.79
N THR A 311 -19.94 -23.40 22.98
CA THR A 311 -19.60 -23.97 24.31
C THR A 311 -18.26 -23.49 24.86
N GLN A 312 -17.39 -22.89 24.05
CA GLN A 312 -16.16 -22.26 24.55
C GLN A 312 -16.45 -20.97 25.32
N LEU A 313 -17.57 -20.29 25.04
CA LEU A 313 -17.97 -19.08 25.75
C LEU A 313 -18.24 -19.37 27.24
N GLU A 314 -18.67 -20.59 27.58
CA GLU A 314 -18.86 -21.04 28.97
C GLU A 314 -17.56 -21.15 29.77
N LYS A 315 -16.40 -21.06 29.12
CA LYS A 315 -15.07 -21.14 29.76
C LYS A 315 -14.37 -19.80 29.86
N ILE A 316 -14.97 -18.74 29.34
CA ILE A 316 -14.37 -17.41 29.33
C ILE A 316 -14.85 -16.68 30.58
N ASP A 317 -14.01 -16.65 31.61
CA ASP A 317 -14.34 -16.06 32.91
C ASP A 317 -14.68 -14.57 32.76
N MET A 318 -14.02 -13.84 31.87
CA MET A 318 -14.33 -12.43 31.61
C MET A 318 -15.78 -12.19 31.13
N LEU A 319 -16.50 -13.19 30.61
CA LEU A 319 -17.93 -13.03 30.31
C LEU A 319 -18.82 -13.01 31.56
N ASP A 320 -18.32 -13.45 32.71
CA ASP A 320 -18.98 -13.33 34.01
C ASP A 320 -18.66 -12.00 34.70
N PHE A 321 -17.46 -11.45 34.48
CA PHE A 321 -16.98 -10.27 35.23
C PHE A 321 -17.02 -8.94 34.45
N ALA A 322 -17.03 -8.97 33.11
CA ALA A 322 -16.99 -7.74 32.32
C ALA A 322 -18.26 -6.89 32.46
N ASP A 323 -18.10 -5.59 32.71
CA ASP A 323 -19.22 -4.64 32.69
C ASP A 323 -19.72 -4.38 31.25
N ALA A 324 -18.82 -4.46 30.27
CA ALA A 324 -19.14 -4.38 28.85
C ALA A 324 -18.29 -5.34 28.01
N ILE A 325 -18.88 -5.83 26.92
CA ILE A 325 -18.21 -6.75 25.98
C ILE A 325 -18.23 -6.12 24.58
N ALA A 326 -17.05 -6.05 23.95
CA ALA A 326 -16.87 -5.63 22.58
C ALA A 326 -16.47 -6.81 21.70
N ILE A 327 -17.32 -7.17 20.74
CA ILE A 327 -16.98 -8.09 19.66
C ILE A 327 -16.40 -7.22 18.53
N ASN A 328 -15.09 -7.02 18.57
CA ASN A 328 -14.36 -6.22 17.60
C ASN A 328 -14.09 -7.01 16.32
N LYS A 329 -13.67 -6.30 15.27
CA LYS A 329 -13.56 -6.83 13.89
C LYS A 329 -14.89 -7.38 13.42
N PHE A 330 -15.95 -6.62 13.67
CA PHE A 330 -17.32 -7.03 13.35
C PHE A 330 -17.58 -7.17 11.83
N ASP A 331 -16.63 -6.71 11.00
CA ASP A 331 -16.51 -7.02 9.57
C ASP A 331 -16.23 -8.51 9.31
N LYS A 332 -15.81 -9.32 10.27
CA LYS A 332 -15.53 -10.73 9.99
C LYS A 332 -16.82 -11.54 9.78
N ARG A 333 -16.67 -12.66 9.08
CA ARG A 333 -17.77 -13.63 8.88
C ARG A 333 -18.14 -14.23 10.24
N GLY A 334 -19.44 -14.41 10.48
CA GLY A 334 -19.94 -14.98 11.74
C GLY A 334 -20.12 -13.97 12.87
N SER A 335 -19.77 -12.69 12.70
CA SER A 335 -19.92 -11.67 13.74
C SER A 335 -21.36 -11.48 14.27
N LEU A 336 -22.38 -11.68 13.42
CA LEU A 336 -23.78 -11.62 13.86
C LEU A 336 -24.15 -12.84 14.73
N ASP A 337 -23.67 -14.03 14.35
CA ASP A 337 -23.85 -15.24 15.17
C ASP A 337 -23.07 -15.11 16.49
N ALA A 338 -21.85 -14.58 16.43
CA ALA A 338 -21.05 -14.24 17.60
C ALA A 338 -21.79 -13.32 18.56
N LEU A 339 -22.38 -12.23 18.05
CA LEU A 339 -23.17 -11.31 18.86
C LEU A 339 -24.34 -12.01 19.54
N ARG A 340 -25.07 -12.85 18.80
CA ARG A 340 -26.17 -13.63 19.37
C ARG A 340 -25.69 -14.59 20.46
N ASP A 341 -24.62 -15.33 20.20
CA ASP A 341 -24.15 -16.39 21.09
C ASP A 341 -23.55 -15.80 22.37
N VAL A 342 -22.78 -14.71 22.26
CA VAL A 342 -22.23 -13.97 23.42
C VAL A 342 -23.37 -13.33 24.23
N ARG A 343 -24.39 -12.75 23.59
CA ARG A 343 -25.58 -12.24 24.30
C ARG A 343 -26.31 -13.33 25.07
N LYS A 344 -26.51 -14.50 24.45
CA LYS A 344 -27.11 -15.66 25.12
C LYS A 344 -26.28 -16.12 26.31
N GLN A 345 -24.95 -16.19 26.16
CA GLN A 345 -24.08 -16.57 27.25
C GLN A 345 -24.10 -15.54 28.38
N TYR A 346 -24.02 -14.25 28.05
CA TYR A 346 -24.11 -13.16 29.02
C TYR A 346 -25.41 -13.23 29.84
N LYS A 347 -26.57 -13.46 29.19
CA LYS A 347 -27.85 -13.66 29.90
C LYS A 347 -27.82 -14.84 30.87
N ARG A 348 -27.14 -15.94 30.51
CA ARG A 348 -27.00 -17.11 31.38
C ARG A 348 -26.12 -16.80 32.59
N ASN A 349 -24.96 -16.20 32.34
CA ASN A 349 -23.99 -15.81 33.37
C ASN A 349 -24.63 -14.85 34.41
N HIS A 350 -25.46 -13.92 33.94
CA HIS A 350 -26.06 -12.87 34.78
C HIS A 350 -27.52 -13.13 35.18
N ASN A 351 -28.08 -14.31 34.88
CA ASN A 351 -29.49 -14.65 35.09
C ASN A 351 -30.50 -13.64 34.49
N ALA A 352 -30.10 -12.93 33.43
CA ALA A 352 -30.84 -11.82 32.81
C ALA A 352 -31.76 -12.27 31.66
N PHE A 353 -32.54 -13.34 31.88
CA PHE A 353 -33.31 -14.01 30.82
C PHE A 353 -34.44 -13.16 30.20
N THR A 354 -35.00 -12.21 30.95
CA THR A 354 -36.10 -11.34 30.53
C THR A 354 -35.64 -10.02 29.90
N THR A 355 -34.35 -9.70 29.99
CA THR A 355 -33.76 -8.47 29.44
C THR A 355 -33.76 -8.53 27.92
N ALA A 356 -34.15 -7.44 27.27
CA ALA A 356 -34.11 -7.33 25.80
C ALA A 356 -32.65 -7.34 25.30
N ASP A 357 -32.42 -7.88 24.09
CA ASP A 357 -31.07 -8.11 23.55
C ASP A 357 -30.30 -6.80 23.29
N ASP A 358 -31.01 -5.72 22.98
CA ASP A 358 -30.50 -4.37 22.77
C ASP A 358 -30.09 -3.66 24.06
N ALA A 359 -30.65 -4.07 25.21
CA ALA A 359 -30.28 -3.56 26.53
C ALA A 359 -29.08 -4.29 27.17
N LEU A 360 -28.56 -5.35 26.54
CA LEU A 360 -27.37 -6.04 27.04
C LEU A 360 -26.09 -5.25 26.69
N PRO A 361 -25.08 -5.22 27.57
CA PRO A 361 -23.83 -4.51 27.33
C PRO A 361 -22.87 -5.29 26.41
N VAL A 362 -23.39 -5.79 25.28
CA VAL A 362 -22.64 -6.55 24.27
C VAL A 362 -22.75 -5.84 22.92
N TYR A 363 -21.62 -5.33 22.45
CA TYR A 363 -21.52 -4.43 21.30
C TYR A 363 -20.68 -5.05 20.18
N GLY A 364 -21.16 -4.93 18.94
CA GLY A 364 -20.35 -5.22 17.75
C GLY A 364 -19.60 -3.96 17.32
N THR A 365 -18.28 -4.05 17.16
CA THR A 365 -17.42 -2.89 16.90
C THR A 365 -16.44 -3.13 15.76
N MET A 366 -16.10 -2.06 15.05
CA MET A 366 -15.08 -2.08 13.99
C MET A 366 -14.09 -0.94 14.22
N ALA A 367 -13.11 -1.14 15.10
CA ALA A 367 -12.10 -0.12 15.39
C ALA A 367 -11.23 0.27 14.18
N SER A 368 -11.19 -0.54 13.12
CA SER A 368 -10.50 -0.20 11.87
C SER A 368 -11.30 0.74 10.96
N GLN A 369 -12.60 0.90 11.21
CA GLN A 369 -13.47 1.76 10.42
C GLN A 369 -13.58 3.13 11.09
N PHE A 370 -13.19 4.17 10.34
CA PHE A 370 -13.31 5.55 10.82
C PHE A 370 -14.76 5.91 11.15
N ASN A 371 -14.98 6.46 12.34
CA ASN A 371 -16.30 6.85 12.86
C ASN A 371 -17.34 5.71 12.82
N ASP A 372 -16.92 4.49 13.18
CA ASP A 372 -17.83 3.33 13.28
C ASP A 372 -18.98 3.61 14.27
N PRO A 373 -20.26 3.42 13.86
CA PRO A 373 -21.41 3.55 14.74
C PRO A 373 -21.36 2.60 15.95
N GLY A 374 -20.82 1.39 15.78
CA GLY A 374 -20.66 0.42 16.87
C GLY A 374 -19.75 0.95 17.98
N MET A 375 -18.61 1.53 17.59
CA MET A 375 -17.69 2.21 18.51
C MET A 375 -18.32 3.41 19.21
N ASN A 376 -19.16 4.20 18.53
CA ASN A 376 -19.85 5.35 19.15
C ASN A 376 -20.80 4.89 20.26
N THR A 377 -21.58 3.82 20.00
CA THR A 377 -22.49 3.22 20.98
C THR A 377 -21.74 2.61 22.17
N LEU A 378 -20.64 1.88 21.91
CA LEU A 378 -19.78 1.35 22.98
C LEU A 378 -19.21 2.46 23.85
N TYR A 379 -18.63 3.51 23.24
CA TYR A 379 -18.04 4.63 23.94
C TYR A 379 -19.05 5.31 24.88
N ARG A 380 -20.26 5.58 24.38
CA ARG A 380 -21.33 6.18 25.17
C ARG A 380 -21.68 5.33 26.39
N ALA A 381 -21.88 4.02 26.18
CA ALA A 381 -22.22 3.09 27.25
C ALA A 381 -21.11 3.00 28.31
N LEU A 382 -19.84 3.02 27.90
CA LEU A 382 -18.71 3.02 28.84
C LEU A 382 -18.67 4.30 29.67
N MET A 383 -18.90 5.47 29.08
CA MET A 383 -18.97 6.73 29.83
C MET A 383 -20.10 6.71 30.84
N ASP A 384 -21.30 6.25 30.45
CA ASP A 384 -22.45 6.14 31.36
C ASP A 384 -22.17 5.16 32.51
N LEU A 385 -21.51 4.02 32.24
CA LEU A 385 -21.06 3.06 33.27
C LEU A 385 -20.04 3.67 34.23
N LEU A 386 -19.04 4.40 33.71
CA LEU A 386 -18.03 5.07 34.53
C LEU A 386 -18.67 6.11 35.46
N VAL A 387 -19.58 6.94 34.94
CA VAL A 387 -20.34 7.91 35.73
C VAL A 387 -21.17 7.21 36.80
N ALA A 388 -21.88 6.13 36.45
CA ALA A 388 -22.71 5.39 37.40
C ALA A 388 -21.91 4.75 38.54
N ARG A 389 -20.70 4.22 38.26
CA ARG A 389 -19.84 3.55 39.24
C ARG A 389 -19.03 4.51 40.11
N THR A 390 -18.56 5.61 39.53
CA THR A 390 -17.55 6.48 40.16
C THR A 390 -18.05 7.88 40.49
N GLN A 391 -19.23 8.27 39.97
CA GLN A 391 -19.77 9.63 40.05
C GLN A 391 -18.86 10.69 39.42
N ALA A 392 -17.92 10.28 38.56
CA ALA A 392 -17.04 11.19 37.83
C ALA A 392 -17.85 12.10 36.89
N PRO A 393 -17.43 13.37 36.68
CA PRO A 393 -18.11 14.33 35.81
C PRO A 393 -17.82 14.07 34.32
N LEU A 394 -18.08 12.85 33.85
CA LEU A 394 -17.84 12.39 32.47
C LEU A 394 -19.16 12.14 31.72
N CYS A 395 -20.11 13.09 31.84
CA CYS A 395 -21.38 13.01 31.14
C CYS A 395 -21.19 13.27 29.65
N SER A 396 -21.17 12.20 28.86
CA SER A 396 -20.96 12.25 27.41
C SER A 396 -22.07 13.04 26.68
N THR A 397 -21.76 13.61 25.52
CA THR A 397 -22.73 14.22 24.59
C THR A 397 -22.93 13.42 23.29
N PHE A 398 -22.20 12.31 23.11
CA PHE A 398 -22.37 11.44 21.95
C PHE A 398 -23.78 10.84 21.89
N GLU A 399 -24.39 10.88 20.70
CA GLU A 399 -25.69 10.27 20.44
C GLU A 399 -25.55 8.76 20.15
N MET A 400 -26.43 7.95 20.75
CA MET A 400 -26.54 6.53 20.41
C MET A 400 -27.26 6.39 19.07
N SER A 401 -26.56 5.86 18.07
CA SER A 401 -27.16 5.53 16.77
C SER A 401 -27.81 4.15 16.83
N SER A 402 -29.08 4.04 16.38
CA SER A 402 -29.72 2.75 16.10
C SER A 402 -29.31 2.16 14.75
N ALA A 403 -28.54 2.89 13.93
CA ALA A 403 -28.06 2.40 12.65
C ALA A 403 -27.00 1.32 12.90
N MET A 404 -27.25 0.11 12.38
CA MET A 404 -26.19 -0.89 12.23
C MET A 404 -25.10 -0.30 11.35
N SER A 405 -23.83 -0.57 11.70
CA SER A 405 -22.70 -0.18 10.83
C SER A 405 -22.96 -0.69 9.41
N GLU A 406 -23.12 0.23 8.45
CA GLU A 406 -23.34 -0.12 7.04
C GLU A 406 -22.10 -0.88 6.56
N LYS A 407 -22.28 -2.18 6.28
CA LYS A 407 -21.20 -3.02 5.75
C LYS A 407 -20.84 -2.61 4.32
N LYS A 408 -19.89 -1.70 4.16
CA LYS A 408 -19.26 -1.42 2.86
C LYS A 408 -18.04 -2.29 2.69
N TRP A 409 -18.25 -3.47 2.13
CA TRP A 409 -17.16 -4.36 1.78
C TRP A 409 -16.41 -3.80 0.57
N ILE A 410 -15.08 -3.66 0.68
CA ILE A 410 -14.22 -3.45 -0.48
C ILE A 410 -14.39 -4.66 -1.42
N ILE A 411 -14.19 -5.86 -0.87
CA ILE A 411 -14.38 -7.13 -1.56
C ILE A 411 -15.57 -7.86 -0.92
N PRO A 412 -16.64 -8.13 -1.68
CA PRO A 412 -17.79 -8.88 -1.17
C PRO A 412 -17.38 -10.27 -0.62
N PRO A 413 -17.97 -10.76 0.48
CA PRO A 413 -17.59 -12.05 1.08
C PRO A 413 -17.65 -13.25 0.12
N GLU A 414 -18.60 -13.26 -0.82
CA GLU A 414 -18.73 -14.27 -1.87
C GLU A 414 -17.57 -14.26 -2.88
N ARG A 415 -16.84 -13.16 -2.98
CA ARG A 415 -15.67 -13.01 -3.87
C ARG A 415 -14.34 -13.27 -3.16
N THR A 416 -14.30 -13.58 -1.86
CA THR A 416 -13.05 -13.71 -1.08
C THR A 416 -11.99 -14.65 -1.69
N ARG A 417 -12.41 -15.65 -2.50
CA ARG A 417 -11.52 -16.63 -3.14
C ARG A 417 -11.09 -16.26 -4.57
N TYR A 418 -11.30 -15.01 -5.02
CA TYR A 418 -11.01 -14.56 -6.38
C TYR A 418 -9.61 -14.95 -6.91
N LEU A 419 -8.55 -14.82 -6.10
CA LEU A 419 -7.19 -15.23 -6.50
C LEU A 419 -7.08 -16.73 -6.78
N ALA A 420 -7.76 -17.57 -5.99
CA ALA A 420 -7.80 -19.00 -6.22
C ALA A 420 -8.57 -19.33 -7.51
N GLU A 421 -9.69 -18.66 -7.76
CA GLU A 421 -10.47 -18.82 -9.00
C GLU A 421 -9.66 -18.42 -10.25
N ILE A 422 -8.81 -17.39 -10.14
CA ILE A 422 -7.88 -16.99 -11.22
C ILE A 422 -6.81 -18.06 -11.46
N SER A 423 -6.25 -18.64 -10.39
CA SER A 423 -5.29 -19.73 -10.49
C SER A 423 -5.92 -20.95 -11.17
N GLU A 424 -7.12 -21.35 -10.74
CA GLU A 424 -7.91 -22.44 -11.33
C GLU A 424 -8.20 -22.20 -12.82
N ALA A 425 -8.55 -20.96 -13.20
CA ALA A 425 -8.75 -20.59 -14.61
C ALA A 425 -7.45 -20.72 -15.43
N CYS A 426 -6.32 -20.28 -14.89
CA CYS A 426 -5.02 -20.42 -15.54
C CYS A 426 -4.59 -21.88 -15.72
N GLU A 427 -4.82 -22.72 -14.71
CA GLU A 427 -4.56 -24.16 -14.74
C GLU A 427 -5.48 -24.89 -15.72
N GLY A 428 -6.77 -24.52 -15.74
CA GLY A 428 -7.75 -25.03 -16.69
C GLY A 428 -7.35 -24.72 -18.13
N ASN A 429 -6.90 -23.49 -18.39
CA ASN A 429 -6.37 -23.08 -19.69
C ASN A 429 -5.12 -23.91 -20.08
N ASP A 430 -4.17 -24.11 -19.18
CA ASP A 430 -3.00 -24.96 -19.45
C ASP A 430 -3.38 -26.43 -19.69
N GLY A 431 -4.41 -26.94 -19.00
CA GLY A 431 -5.01 -28.25 -19.24
C GLY A 431 -5.61 -28.36 -20.65
N PHE A 432 -6.38 -27.35 -21.06
CA PHE A 432 -6.93 -27.24 -22.41
C PHE A 432 -5.83 -27.25 -23.48
N VAL A 433 -4.78 -26.43 -23.31
CA VAL A 433 -3.65 -26.39 -24.25
C VAL A 433 -3.00 -27.76 -24.40
N ARG A 434 -2.73 -28.47 -23.30
CA ARG A 434 -2.14 -29.82 -23.35
C ARG A 434 -3.04 -30.81 -24.08
N ALA A 435 -4.35 -30.78 -23.81
CA ALA A 435 -5.31 -31.68 -24.44
C ALA A 435 -5.41 -31.43 -25.95
N GLN A 436 -5.57 -30.17 -26.37
CA GLN A 436 -5.70 -29.79 -27.78
C GLN A 436 -4.41 -30.06 -28.55
N ALA A 437 -3.24 -29.78 -27.97
CA ALA A 437 -1.95 -30.09 -28.58
C ALA A 437 -1.74 -31.61 -28.78
N ALA A 438 -2.19 -32.44 -27.84
CA ALA A 438 -2.11 -33.89 -27.97
C ALA A 438 -2.99 -34.41 -29.13
N ILE A 439 -4.18 -33.84 -29.33
CA ILE A 439 -5.05 -34.13 -30.48
C ILE A 439 -4.35 -33.71 -31.78
N ALA A 440 -3.88 -32.47 -31.86
CA ALA A 440 -3.20 -31.92 -33.04
C ALA A 440 -1.97 -32.73 -33.45
N ARG A 441 -1.15 -33.17 -32.49
CA ARG A 441 0.01 -34.04 -32.72
C ARG A 441 -0.38 -35.39 -33.32
N ARG A 442 -1.43 -36.03 -32.78
CA ARG A 442 -1.94 -37.30 -33.33
C ARG A 442 -2.48 -37.11 -34.74
N MET A 443 -3.19 -36.01 -34.99
CA MET A 443 -3.65 -35.67 -36.34
C MET A 443 -2.47 -35.49 -37.31
N TYR A 444 -1.40 -34.79 -36.91
CA TYR A 444 -0.20 -34.62 -37.72
C TYR A 444 0.47 -35.96 -38.05
N GLN A 445 0.61 -36.85 -37.07
CA GLN A 445 1.18 -38.19 -37.24
C GLN A 445 0.35 -39.05 -38.20
N LEU A 446 -0.98 -39.03 -38.06
CA LEU A 446 -1.89 -39.75 -38.95
C LEU A 446 -1.85 -39.17 -40.36
N HIS A 447 -1.85 -37.84 -40.50
CA HIS A 447 -1.76 -37.18 -41.79
C HIS A 447 -0.48 -37.58 -42.53
N GLY A 448 0.69 -37.50 -41.87
CA GLY A 448 1.95 -37.95 -42.45
C GLY A 448 1.96 -39.44 -42.83
N THR A 449 1.32 -40.29 -42.01
CA THR A 449 1.18 -41.73 -42.30
C THR A 449 0.29 -41.97 -43.53
N ILE A 450 -0.86 -41.30 -43.59
CA ILE A 450 -1.82 -41.38 -44.70
C ILE A 450 -1.16 -40.91 -46.00
N GLU A 451 -0.47 -39.77 -45.97
CA GLU A 451 0.27 -39.24 -47.12
C GLU A 451 1.36 -40.21 -47.60
N ALA A 452 2.15 -40.78 -46.69
CA ALA A 452 3.20 -41.75 -47.03
C ALA A 452 2.63 -43.03 -47.66
N LEU A 453 1.49 -43.53 -47.16
CA LEU A 453 0.81 -44.70 -47.73
C LEU A 453 0.23 -44.38 -49.10
N ARG A 454 -0.47 -43.24 -49.25
CA ARG A 454 -1.03 -42.78 -50.53
C ARG A 454 0.04 -42.54 -51.59
N ALA A 455 1.21 -42.06 -51.20
CA ALA A 455 2.34 -41.87 -52.10
C ALA A 455 2.82 -43.19 -52.74
N ASN A 456 2.45 -44.35 -52.21
CA ASN A 456 2.80 -45.67 -52.78
C ASN A 456 1.65 -46.32 -53.56
N VAL A 457 0.42 -45.80 -53.45
CA VAL A 457 -0.73 -46.26 -54.22
C VAL A 457 -0.50 -45.99 -55.71
N GLY A 458 -0.73 -47.01 -56.54
CA GLY A 458 -0.51 -46.95 -57.99
C GLY A 458 0.95 -47.18 -58.43
N LYS A 459 1.91 -47.32 -57.51
CA LYS A 459 3.29 -47.69 -57.86
C LYS A 459 3.35 -49.15 -58.28
N ARG A 460 4.11 -49.42 -59.35
CA ARG A 460 4.35 -50.77 -59.87
C ARG A 460 5.42 -51.43 -59.03
N ARG A 461 5.08 -52.51 -58.34
CA ARG A 461 6.06 -53.37 -57.67
C ARG A 461 6.37 -54.56 -58.58
N LEU A 462 7.66 -54.79 -58.82
CA LEU A 462 8.15 -55.95 -59.57
C LEU A 462 8.66 -56.96 -58.56
N GLU A 463 7.99 -58.10 -58.45
CA GLU A 463 8.55 -59.27 -57.78
C GLU A 463 9.24 -60.14 -58.83
N ILE A 464 10.54 -60.31 -58.67
CA ILE A 464 11.35 -61.22 -59.47
C ILE A 464 11.62 -62.43 -58.60
N VAL A 465 11.03 -63.57 -58.97
CA VAL A 465 11.34 -64.84 -58.31
C VAL A 465 12.59 -65.41 -58.98
N GLU A 466 13.69 -65.45 -58.24
CA GLU A 466 14.94 -66.03 -58.76
C GLU A 466 14.79 -67.55 -59.00
N PRO A 467 15.32 -68.07 -60.13
CA PRO A 467 15.20 -69.47 -60.49
C PRO A 467 15.99 -70.34 -59.52
N ARG A 468 15.42 -71.48 -59.12
CA ARG A 468 16.10 -72.40 -58.18
C ARG A 468 16.95 -73.45 -58.90
N THR A 469 16.70 -73.67 -60.20
CA THR A 469 17.47 -74.55 -61.07
C THR A 469 17.75 -73.91 -62.43
N ALA A 470 18.72 -74.43 -63.18
CA ALA A 470 19.16 -73.85 -64.46
C ALA A 470 18.09 -73.89 -65.58
N ASP A 471 17.04 -74.72 -65.41
CA ASP A 471 15.95 -74.87 -66.37
C ASP A 471 14.68 -74.07 -65.97
N ASP A 472 14.69 -73.35 -64.83
CA ASP A 472 13.55 -72.56 -64.36
C ASP A 472 13.45 -71.20 -65.08
N VAL A 473 12.23 -70.80 -65.44
CA VAL A 473 11.94 -69.50 -66.07
C VAL A 473 11.77 -68.43 -64.98
N VAL A 474 12.46 -67.29 -65.13
CA VAL A 474 12.28 -66.11 -64.25
C VAL A 474 10.84 -65.63 -64.36
N GLN A 475 10.07 -65.75 -63.27
CA GLN A 475 8.74 -65.16 -63.18
C GLN A 475 8.86 -63.72 -62.68
N VAL A 476 8.41 -62.78 -63.51
CA VAL A 476 8.27 -61.37 -63.15
C VAL A 476 6.78 -61.07 -63.03
N THR A 477 6.29 -60.93 -61.80
CA THR A 477 4.91 -60.51 -61.53
C THR A 477 4.88 -59.01 -61.30
N GLN A 478 4.02 -58.32 -62.05
CA GLN A 478 3.79 -56.88 -61.93
C GLN A 478 2.46 -56.63 -61.22
N THR A 479 2.52 -56.07 -60.01
CA THR A 479 1.34 -55.68 -59.23
C THR A 479 1.26 -54.16 -59.11
N VAL A 480 0.04 -53.62 -59.19
CA VAL A 480 -0.29 -52.21 -58.94
C VAL A 480 -0.96 -52.15 -57.57
N GLU A 481 -0.33 -51.48 -56.60
CA GLU A 481 -0.92 -51.35 -55.25
C GLU A 481 -2.16 -50.45 -55.30
N GLY A 482 -3.35 -51.00 -55.00
CA GLY A 482 -4.56 -50.21 -54.74
C GLY A 482 -4.51 -49.57 -53.34
N GLU A 483 -5.48 -48.70 -53.01
CA GLU A 483 -5.57 -48.16 -51.65
C GLU A 483 -5.82 -49.31 -50.64
N PRO A 484 -4.94 -49.51 -49.63
CA PRO A 484 -5.14 -50.56 -48.65
C PRO A 484 -6.40 -50.32 -47.81
N ALA A 485 -7.14 -51.37 -47.45
CA ALA A 485 -8.38 -51.25 -46.68
C ALA A 485 -8.21 -50.49 -45.34
N PHE A 486 -7.08 -50.68 -44.65
CA PHE A 486 -6.76 -49.99 -43.40
C PHE A 486 -6.55 -48.47 -43.56
N LEU A 487 -6.33 -47.97 -44.79
CA LEU A 487 -6.21 -46.53 -45.05
C LEU A 487 -7.53 -45.80 -44.75
N ALA A 488 -8.68 -46.43 -45.05
CA ALA A 488 -9.99 -45.87 -44.73
C ALA A 488 -10.20 -45.73 -43.21
N GLU A 489 -9.71 -46.69 -42.42
CA GLU A 489 -9.75 -46.64 -40.95
C GLU A 489 -8.88 -45.51 -40.39
N LEU A 490 -7.68 -45.31 -40.96
CA LEU A 490 -6.79 -44.20 -40.57
C LEU A 490 -7.39 -42.83 -40.91
N VAL A 491 -8.04 -42.69 -42.08
CA VAL A 491 -8.75 -41.47 -42.48
C VAL A 491 -9.95 -41.21 -41.56
N ALA A 492 -10.72 -42.23 -41.22
CA ALA A 492 -11.83 -42.10 -40.27
C ALA A 492 -11.34 -41.67 -38.88
N LEU A 493 -10.24 -42.24 -38.39
CA LEU A 493 -9.61 -41.84 -37.13
C LEU A 493 -9.10 -40.39 -37.17
N TYR A 494 -8.53 -39.95 -38.29
CA TYR A 494 -8.13 -38.56 -38.48
C TYR A 494 -9.31 -37.61 -38.36
N HIS A 495 -10.42 -37.89 -39.06
CA HIS A 495 -11.62 -37.04 -39.00
C HIS A 495 -12.28 -37.04 -37.63
N ASP A 496 -12.26 -38.17 -36.91
CA ASP A 496 -12.73 -38.24 -35.53
C ASP A 496 -11.85 -37.43 -34.56
N LEU A 497 -10.53 -37.36 -34.79
CA LEU A 497 -9.67 -36.45 -34.03
C LEU A 497 -9.92 -34.99 -34.42
N GLU A 498 -10.14 -34.71 -35.70
CA GLU A 498 -10.45 -33.39 -36.21
C GLU A 498 -11.71 -32.82 -35.58
N THR A 499 -12.77 -33.62 -35.43
CA THR A 499 -14.03 -33.18 -34.78
C THR A 499 -13.86 -32.88 -33.29
N ARG A 500 -12.90 -33.54 -32.62
CA ARG A 500 -12.55 -33.32 -31.21
C ARG A 500 -11.62 -32.13 -30.97
N LEU A 501 -10.99 -31.61 -32.03
CA LEU A 501 -10.18 -30.40 -31.97
C LEU A 501 -11.10 -29.17 -31.89
N ASP A 502 -10.80 -28.27 -30.95
CA ASP A 502 -11.55 -27.04 -30.75
C ASP A 502 -11.56 -26.19 -32.04
N PRO A 503 -12.69 -25.54 -32.41
CA PRO A 503 -12.79 -24.74 -33.62
C PRO A 503 -11.75 -23.62 -33.74
N GLU A 504 -11.38 -22.97 -32.62
CA GLU A 504 -10.35 -21.92 -32.62
C GLU A 504 -8.97 -22.53 -32.85
N CYS A 505 -8.66 -23.65 -32.19
CA CYS A 505 -7.42 -24.40 -32.41
C CYS A 505 -7.28 -24.87 -33.86
N ARG A 506 -8.36 -25.35 -34.47
CA ARG A 506 -8.40 -25.75 -35.89
C ARG A 506 -8.08 -24.56 -36.79
N LYS A 507 -8.68 -23.40 -36.52
CA LYS A 507 -8.42 -22.16 -37.26
C LYS A 507 -6.97 -21.71 -37.10
N LEU A 508 -6.41 -21.72 -35.89
CA LEU A 508 -5.02 -21.36 -35.63
C LEU A 508 -4.02 -22.21 -36.44
N LEU A 509 -4.25 -23.52 -36.52
CA LEU A 509 -3.43 -24.41 -37.33
C LEU A 509 -3.59 -24.15 -38.83
N ALA A 510 -4.82 -23.93 -39.31
CA ALA A 510 -5.09 -23.59 -40.71
C ALA A 510 -4.44 -22.26 -41.13
N ASP A 511 -4.40 -21.28 -40.22
CA ASP A 511 -3.85 -19.94 -40.46
C ASP A 511 -2.30 -19.89 -40.34
N TRP A 512 -1.67 -20.90 -39.74
CA TRP A 512 -0.22 -20.94 -39.51
C TRP A 512 0.63 -20.70 -40.77
N PRO A 513 0.37 -21.34 -41.94
CA PRO A 513 1.12 -21.05 -43.16
C PRO A 513 0.97 -19.60 -43.63
N ALA A 514 -0.21 -18.99 -43.47
CA ALA A 514 -0.45 -17.59 -43.80
C ALA A 514 0.28 -16.65 -42.83
N MET A 515 0.33 -17.00 -41.54
CA MET A 515 1.09 -16.27 -40.54
C MET A 515 2.60 -16.27 -40.86
N LYS A 516 3.17 -17.44 -41.24
CA LYS A 516 4.56 -17.53 -41.67
C LYS A 516 4.86 -16.60 -42.85
N ARG A 517 3.98 -16.58 -43.86
CA ARG A 517 4.13 -15.67 -45.02
C ARG A 517 4.06 -14.20 -44.59
N ARG A 518 3.15 -13.86 -43.68
CA ARG A 518 2.97 -12.48 -43.17
C ARG A 518 4.23 -11.95 -42.47
N TYR A 519 4.83 -12.74 -41.59
CA TYR A 519 6.05 -12.34 -40.87
C TYR A 519 7.35 -12.53 -41.68
N ALA A 520 7.30 -13.21 -42.83
CA ALA A 520 8.40 -13.27 -43.79
C ALA A 520 8.37 -12.13 -44.83
N ALA A 521 7.29 -11.35 -44.88
CA ALA A 521 7.17 -10.21 -45.78
C ALA A 521 8.13 -9.06 -45.40
N ALA A 522 8.37 -8.13 -46.31
CA ALA A 522 9.21 -6.96 -46.03
C ALA A 522 8.55 -5.98 -45.05
N LYS A 523 7.22 -5.88 -45.08
CA LYS A 523 6.44 -4.91 -44.31
C LYS A 523 5.26 -5.58 -43.62
N TYR A 524 4.87 -5.00 -42.48
CA TYR A 524 3.70 -5.37 -41.72
C TYR A 524 2.71 -4.22 -41.71
N GLN A 525 1.47 -4.50 -42.12
CA GLN A 525 0.37 -3.54 -42.09
C GLN A 525 -0.64 -3.95 -41.04
N PHE A 526 -1.05 -3.00 -40.20
CA PHE A 526 -2.14 -3.19 -39.25
C PHE A 526 -2.90 -1.89 -39.05
N GLN A 527 -4.17 -2.00 -38.66
CA GLN A 527 -5.04 -0.86 -38.45
C GLN A 527 -5.07 -0.48 -36.97
N VAL A 528 -4.88 0.81 -36.68
CA VAL A 528 -5.06 1.40 -35.36
C VAL A 528 -6.12 2.47 -35.46
N ARG A 529 -7.32 2.20 -34.92
CA ARG A 529 -8.51 3.03 -35.11
C ARG A 529 -8.78 3.23 -36.61
N ASP A 530 -8.76 4.46 -37.11
CA ASP A 530 -9.01 4.78 -38.52
C ASP A 530 -7.73 4.93 -39.36
N LYS A 531 -6.56 4.55 -38.82
CA LYS A 531 -5.26 4.70 -39.50
C LYS A 531 -4.64 3.34 -39.83
N VAL A 532 -4.20 3.17 -41.07
CA VAL A 532 -3.35 2.04 -41.47
C VAL A 532 -1.90 2.41 -41.16
N ILE A 533 -1.26 1.61 -40.33
CA ILE A 533 0.16 1.73 -39.99
C ILE A 533 0.92 0.67 -40.77
N GLU A 534 1.95 1.10 -41.51
CA GLU A 534 2.86 0.23 -42.24
C GLU A 534 4.27 0.37 -41.65
N LEU A 535 4.86 -0.76 -41.23
CA LEU A 535 6.20 -0.81 -40.63
C LEU A 535 7.06 -1.87 -41.30
N ASP A 536 8.36 -1.63 -41.39
CA ASP A 536 9.30 -2.65 -41.88
C ASP A 536 9.42 -3.82 -40.90
N LEU A 537 9.52 -5.05 -41.42
CA LEU A 537 9.69 -6.27 -40.62
C LEU A 537 11.16 -6.69 -40.48
N THR A 538 12.06 -6.04 -41.20
CA THR A 538 13.49 -6.35 -41.16
C THR A 538 14.30 -5.09 -40.94
N THR A 539 15.38 -5.20 -40.18
CA THR A 539 16.44 -4.19 -40.08
C THR A 539 17.70 -4.74 -40.73
N GLU A 540 18.35 -3.95 -41.60
CA GLU A 540 19.61 -4.35 -42.22
C GLU A 540 20.79 -4.05 -41.28
N SER A 541 21.66 -5.03 -41.05
CA SER A 541 22.88 -4.85 -40.25
C SER A 541 24.02 -4.24 -41.07
N LEU A 542 25.11 -3.83 -40.40
CA LEU A 542 26.34 -3.38 -41.07
C LEU A 542 26.96 -4.43 -42.02
N SER A 543 26.60 -5.71 -41.86
CA SER A 543 27.02 -6.81 -42.73
C SER A 543 26.01 -7.15 -43.82
N HIS A 544 25.01 -6.29 -44.05
CA HIS A 544 23.93 -6.47 -45.03
C HIS A 544 23.01 -7.68 -44.74
N LEU A 545 22.99 -8.15 -43.49
CA LEU A 545 22.05 -9.20 -43.07
C LEU A 545 20.69 -8.55 -42.79
N ARG A 546 19.62 -9.09 -43.37
CA ARG A 546 18.24 -8.69 -43.07
C ARG A 546 17.78 -9.38 -41.79
N ILE A 547 17.87 -8.68 -40.66
CA ILE A 547 17.50 -9.20 -39.35
C ILE A 547 15.99 -9.00 -39.14
N PRO A 548 15.21 -10.08 -38.98
CA PRO A 548 13.77 -9.96 -38.72
C PRO A 548 13.50 -9.34 -37.35
N LYS A 549 12.53 -8.42 -37.27
CA LYS A 549 12.06 -7.84 -36.01
C LYS A 549 11.30 -8.88 -35.14
N VAL A 550 10.63 -9.83 -35.79
CA VAL A 550 9.91 -10.94 -35.14
C VAL A 550 10.26 -12.25 -35.84
N THR A 551 10.74 -13.24 -35.09
CA THR A 551 11.11 -14.56 -35.62
C THR A 551 10.11 -15.61 -35.14
N LEU A 552 9.53 -16.35 -36.08
CA LEU A 552 8.63 -17.47 -35.77
C LEU A 552 9.41 -18.78 -35.60
N PRO A 553 8.91 -19.73 -34.78
CA PRO A 553 9.51 -21.05 -34.67
C PRO A 553 9.42 -21.83 -35.99
N ARG A 554 10.35 -22.77 -36.18
CA ARG A 554 10.41 -23.69 -37.33
C ARG A 554 9.78 -25.05 -37.03
N TYR A 555 8.76 -25.09 -36.17
CA TYR A 555 8.05 -26.32 -35.85
C TYR A 555 7.28 -26.86 -37.06
N GLU A 556 7.24 -28.19 -37.16
CA GLU A 556 6.43 -28.92 -38.14
C GLU A 556 5.26 -29.66 -37.48
N ASP A 557 5.50 -30.24 -36.30
CA ASP A 557 4.46 -30.88 -35.50
C ASP A 557 3.34 -29.89 -35.14
N TRP A 558 2.10 -30.25 -35.50
CA TRP A 558 0.93 -29.44 -35.21
C TRP A 558 0.69 -29.30 -33.69
N GLY A 559 1.13 -30.27 -32.88
CA GLY A 559 1.10 -30.15 -31.42
C GLY A 559 1.99 -29.00 -30.91
N ASP A 560 3.25 -28.96 -31.32
CA ASP A 560 4.21 -27.93 -30.90
C ASP A 560 3.83 -26.54 -31.42
N ILE A 561 3.34 -26.45 -32.66
CA ILE A 561 2.79 -25.21 -33.23
C ILE A 561 1.65 -24.69 -32.35
N LEU A 562 0.70 -25.56 -31.99
CA LEU A 562 -0.46 -25.16 -31.19
C LEU A 562 -0.08 -24.77 -29.76
N ILE A 563 0.86 -25.48 -29.12
CA ILE A 563 1.42 -25.10 -27.82
C ILE A 563 1.99 -23.68 -27.88
N TRP A 564 2.80 -23.40 -28.90
CA TRP A 564 3.44 -22.09 -29.03
C TRP A 564 2.40 -20.98 -29.28
N LEU A 565 1.44 -21.20 -30.17
CA LEU A 565 0.37 -20.23 -30.48
C LEU A 565 -0.50 -19.93 -29.26
N LEU A 566 -0.82 -20.93 -28.43
CA LEU A 566 -1.70 -20.74 -27.27
C LEU A 566 -0.97 -20.23 -26.02
N ARG A 567 0.36 -20.43 -25.90
CA ARG A 567 1.12 -20.05 -24.69
C ARG A 567 1.98 -18.80 -24.86
N GLU A 568 2.45 -18.53 -26.07
CA GLU A 568 3.43 -17.47 -26.31
C GLU A 568 3.02 -16.50 -27.40
N ALA A 569 2.57 -17.03 -28.54
CA ALA A 569 2.14 -16.30 -29.72
C ALA A 569 3.16 -15.24 -30.24
N PRO A 570 2.97 -14.70 -31.44
CA PRO A 570 3.64 -13.47 -31.84
C PRO A 570 3.21 -12.29 -30.94
N PRO A 571 4.02 -11.22 -30.82
CA PRO A 571 3.59 -9.99 -30.14
C PRO A 571 2.27 -9.45 -30.72
N GLY A 572 1.43 -8.85 -29.87
CA GLY A 572 0.13 -8.31 -30.25
C GLY A 572 -0.98 -9.35 -30.46
N GLN A 573 -0.74 -10.62 -30.10
CA GLN A 573 -1.75 -11.69 -30.15
C GLN A 573 -1.86 -12.35 -28.79
N PHE A 574 -3.07 -12.78 -28.43
CA PHE A 574 -3.32 -13.50 -27.18
C PHE A 574 -2.42 -14.75 -27.08
N PRO A 575 -1.81 -15.04 -25.90
CA PRO A 575 -1.95 -14.38 -24.59
C PRO A 575 -0.94 -13.24 -24.32
N PHE A 576 -0.47 -12.57 -25.37
CA PHE A 576 0.40 -11.37 -25.33
C PHE A 576 1.74 -11.56 -24.61
N THR A 577 2.19 -12.81 -24.45
CA THR A 577 3.42 -13.16 -23.73
C THR A 577 4.63 -12.41 -24.30
N ALA A 578 4.74 -12.35 -25.63
CA ALA A 578 5.83 -11.66 -26.32
C ALA A 578 5.68 -10.13 -26.41
N GLY A 579 4.54 -9.57 -25.99
CA GLY A 579 4.24 -8.14 -26.02
C GLY A 579 2.78 -7.86 -26.41
N VAL A 580 2.23 -6.75 -25.94
CA VAL A 580 0.82 -6.36 -26.22
C VAL A 580 0.63 -5.68 -27.57
N PHE A 581 1.71 -5.21 -28.21
CA PHE A 581 1.67 -4.60 -29.54
C PHE A 581 2.36 -5.50 -30.57
N PRO A 582 1.90 -5.52 -31.84
CA PRO A 582 2.53 -6.32 -32.89
C PRO A 582 4.00 -5.98 -33.13
N LEU A 583 4.34 -4.69 -33.04
CA LEU A 583 5.68 -4.16 -33.20
C LEU A 583 5.92 -3.02 -32.19
N LYS A 584 7.18 -2.75 -31.88
CA LYS A 584 7.57 -1.57 -31.08
C LYS A 584 7.25 -0.29 -31.85
N ARG A 585 6.92 0.80 -31.15
CA ARG A 585 6.71 2.11 -31.77
C ARG A 585 8.02 2.64 -32.36
N GLU A 586 7.93 3.27 -33.53
CA GLU A 586 9.01 4.03 -34.14
C GLU A 586 8.86 5.51 -33.73
N GLY A 587 9.94 6.16 -33.31
CA GLY A 587 9.96 7.60 -32.96
C GLY A 587 9.56 7.98 -31.53
N GLU A 588 9.11 7.02 -30.70
CA GLU A 588 8.84 7.25 -29.27
C GLU A 588 9.61 6.21 -28.44
N ASP A 589 10.81 6.58 -28.00
CA ASP A 589 11.60 5.77 -27.08
C ASP A 589 10.82 5.57 -25.76
N PRO A 590 10.81 4.36 -25.16
CA PRO A 590 10.21 4.14 -23.84
C PRO A 590 10.82 5.01 -22.72
N ALA A 591 12.00 5.60 -22.93
CA ALA A 591 12.65 6.49 -21.98
C ALA A 591 11.67 7.52 -21.38
N ARG A 592 11.57 7.49 -20.06
CA ARG A 592 10.77 8.43 -19.27
C ARG A 592 11.67 8.98 -18.18
N MET A 593 11.90 10.29 -18.20
CA MET A 593 12.91 10.92 -17.35
C MET A 593 12.31 11.23 -15.98
N PHE A 594 12.81 10.54 -14.95
CA PHE A 594 12.47 10.79 -13.55
C PHE A 594 13.19 12.03 -13.04
N ALA A 595 12.43 13.04 -12.60
CA ALA A 595 12.99 14.28 -12.08
C ALA A 595 12.07 14.92 -11.03
N GLY A 596 12.70 15.58 -10.07
CA GLY A 596 12.08 16.35 -9.00
C GLY A 596 13.17 16.83 -8.06
N GLU A 597 13.37 18.13 -7.96
CA GLU A 597 14.29 18.76 -7.01
C GLU A 597 13.89 20.22 -6.75
N GLY A 598 13.89 20.62 -5.47
CA GLY A 598 13.58 21.98 -5.05
C GLY A 598 12.13 22.39 -5.33
N GLY A 599 11.94 23.66 -5.68
CA GLY A 599 10.63 24.20 -6.08
C GLY A 599 10.22 23.85 -7.51
N PRO A 600 8.96 24.17 -7.89
CA PRO A 600 8.41 23.82 -9.21
C PRO A 600 9.22 24.39 -10.37
N GLU A 601 9.77 25.59 -10.26
CA GLU A 601 10.57 26.23 -11.32
C GLU A 601 11.89 25.49 -11.60
N ARG A 602 12.56 25.00 -10.56
CA ARG A 602 13.80 24.23 -10.70
C ARG A 602 13.54 22.90 -11.41
N THR A 603 12.47 22.22 -11.01
CA THR A 603 12.07 20.96 -11.65
C THR A 603 11.56 21.19 -13.08
N ASN A 604 10.81 22.27 -13.33
CA ASN A 604 10.41 22.69 -14.68
C ASN A 604 11.63 22.89 -15.59
N LYS A 605 12.65 23.62 -15.12
CA LYS A 605 13.93 23.77 -15.82
C LYS A 605 14.60 22.43 -16.12
N ARG A 606 14.58 21.48 -15.17
CA ARG A 606 15.09 20.12 -15.39
C ARG A 606 14.29 19.39 -16.46
N PHE A 607 12.96 19.45 -16.45
CA PHE A 607 12.12 18.83 -17.48
C PHE A 607 12.41 19.36 -18.88
N HIS A 608 12.58 20.68 -19.04
CA HIS A 608 12.95 21.29 -20.32
C HIS A 608 14.34 20.84 -20.78
N TYR A 609 15.30 20.75 -19.85
CA TYR A 609 16.63 20.25 -20.15
C TYR A 609 16.62 18.78 -20.63
N VAL A 610 15.99 17.87 -19.88
CA VAL A 610 16.02 16.42 -20.20
C VAL A 610 15.15 16.03 -21.39
N SER A 611 14.17 16.87 -21.75
CA SER A 611 13.29 16.61 -22.89
C SER A 611 13.68 17.38 -24.16
N ARG A 612 14.79 18.13 -24.11
CA ARG A 612 15.27 18.94 -25.23
C ARG A 612 15.54 18.09 -26.46
N GLY A 613 15.04 18.52 -27.62
CA GLY A 613 15.23 17.83 -28.90
C GLY A 613 14.45 16.52 -29.07
N LEU A 614 13.74 16.05 -28.04
CA LEU A 614 12.91 14.85 -28.15
C LEU A 614 11.56 15.17 -28.82
N PRO A 615 11.09 14.31 -29.75
CA PRO A 615 9.83 14.51 -30.47
C PRO A 615 8.59 14.28 -29.60
N ALA A 616 8.72 13.51 -28.51
CA ALA A 616 7.66 13.26 -27.53
C ALA A 616 8.13 13.65 -26.13
N LYS A 617 7.29 14.34 -25.36
CA LYS A 617 7.60 14.83 -24.01
C LYS A 617 7.05 13.86 -22.98
N ARG A 618 7.90 12.97 -22.45
CA ARG A 618 7.52 11.94 -21.46
C ARG A 618 8.13 12.25 -20.10
N LEU A 619 7.37 13.00 -19.29
CA LEU A 619 7.83 13.48 -17.98
C LEU A 619 7.53 12.43 -16.89
N SER A 620 8.38 12.32 -15.88
CA SER A 620 8.07 11.59 -14.64
C SER A 620 8.46 12.43 -13.44
N THR A 621 7.47 12.74 -12.61
CA THR A 621 7.58 13.66 -11.49
C THR A 621 7.82 12.91 -10.20
N ALA A 622 8.90 13.28 -9.50
CA ALA A 622 9.21 12.85 -8.15
C ALA A 622 8.86 13.97 -7.17
N PHE A 623 8.01 13.72 -6.19
CA PHE A 623 7.63 14.72 -5.19
C PHE A 623 8.50 14.61 -3.94
N ASP A 624 8.73 15.73 -3.27
CA ASP A 624 9.44 15.73 -1.99
C ASP A 624 8.64 14.99 -0.91
N SER A 625 9.31 14.61 0.17
CA SER A 625 8.66 13.86 1.26
C SER A 625 7.48 14.60 1.88
N VAL A 626 7.52 15.94 1.97
CA VAL A 626 6.43 16.77 2.49
C VAL A 626 5.17 16.61 1.63
N THR A 627 5.28 16.77 0.31
CA THR A 627 4.17 16.58 -0.64
C THR A 627 3.71 15.12 -0.67
N LEU A 628 4.62 14.14 -0.57
CA LEU A 628 4.27 12.71 -0.56
C LEU A 628 3.34 12.34 0.61
N TYR A 629 3.43 13.07 1.72
CA TYR A 629 2.59 12.89 2.90
C TYR A 629 1.41 13.88 2.98
N GLY A 630 1.20 14.69 1.94
CA GLY A 630 0.01 15.56 1.83
C GLY A 630 0.04 16.76 2.78
N GLU A 631 1.23 17.19 3.19
CA GLU A 631 1.45 18.32 4.09
C GLU A 631 1.90 19.56 3.32
N ASP A 632 1.62 20.73 3.89
CA ASP A 632 2.16 22.01 3.41
C ASP A 632 3.59 22.23 3.94
N PRO A 633 4.45 22.97 3.22
CA PRO A 633 5.77 23.35 3.73
C PRO A 633 5.64 24.27 4.96
N ASP A 634 6.44 23.99 6.00
CA ASP A 634 6.42 24.72 7.28
C ASP A 634 7.84 25.14 7.69
N ALA A 635 7.95 26.17 8.55
CA ALA A 635 9.21 26.63 9.12
C ALA A 635 9.75 25.70 10.22
N ARG A 636 8.94 24.78 10.75
CA ARG A 636 9.36 23.78 11.74
C ARG A 636 10.54 22.97 11.19
N PRO A 637 11.67 22.84 11.90
CA PRO A 637 12.91 22.32 11.32
C PRO A 637 12.80 20.92 10.70
N ASP A 638 11.99 20.03 11.29
CA ASP A 638 11.78 18.66 10.80
C ASP A 638 10.93 18.58 9.53
N ILE A 639 10.19 19.65 9.18
CA ILE A 639 9.50 19.83 7.89
C ILE A 639 10.41 20.63 6.95
N TYR A 640 10.89 21.80 7.37
CA TYR A 640 11.67 22.73 6.55
C TYR A 640 12.90 22.07 5.92
N GLY A 641 13.65 21.28 6.69
CA GLY A 641 14.83 20.56 6.20
C GLY A 641 14.51 19.50 5.13
N LYS A 642 13.24 19.18 4.89
CA LYS A 642 12.78 18.18 3.91
C LYS A 642 12.12 18.82 2.67
N VAL A 643 11.75 20.10 2.73
CA VAL A 643 11.09 20.81 1.62
C VAL A 643 12.01 20.86 0.39
N GLY A 644 11.55 20.29 -0.73
CA GLY A 644 12.29 20.24 -1.99
C GLY A 644 13.49 19.28 -2.01
N ASN A 645 13.70 18.50 -0.93
CA ASN A 645 14.69 17.44 -0.90
C ASN A 645 14.08 16.13 -1.43
N SER A 646 14.89 15.36 -2.16
CA SER A 646 14.49 14.08 -2.77
C SER A 646 13.30 14.15 -3.74
N GLY A 647 12.83 15.35 -4.09
CA GLY A 647 11.73 15.58 -5.02
C GLY A 647 11.33 17.05 -5.11
N VAL A 648 10.30 17.34 -5.90
CA VAL A 648 9.73 18.70 -6.04
C VAL A 648 8.68 18.96 -4.97
N SER A 649 8.70 20.16 -4.37
CA SER A 649 7.68 20.60 -3.42
C SER A 649 6.48 21.22 -4.13
N ILE A 650 5.28 20.65 -3.95
CA ILE A 650 4.03 21.09 -4.59
C ILE A 650 2.91 21.13 -3.54
N ALA A 651 2.55 22.33 -3.10
CA ALA A 651 1.49 22.54 -2.12
C ALA A 651 0.19 23.09 -2.75
N SER A 652 0.26 23.62 -3.97
CA SER A 652 -0.87 24.31 -4.60
C SER A 652 -1.04 23.99 -6.09
N VAL A 653 -2.21 24.33 -6.63
CA VAL A 653 -2.49 24.27 -8.07
C VAL A 653 -1.53 25.17 -8.86
N ASP A 654 -1.16 26.34 -8.32
CA ASP A 654 -0.21 27.24 -8.97
C ASP A 654 1.19 26.65 -9.04
N ASP A 655 1.59 25.81 -8.08
CA ASP A 655 2.86 25.10 -8.15
C ASP A 655 2.84 24.03 -9.24
N ALA A 656 1.72 23.33 -9.43
CA ALA A 656 1.53 22.42 -10.56
C ALA A 656 1.55 23.17 -11.91
N LYS A 657 0.95 24.37 -11.99
CA LYS A 657 1.02 25.23 -13.19
C LYS A 657 2.45 25.62 -13.52
N LYS A 658 3.23 26.09 -12.53
CA LYS A 658 4.64 26.42 -12.71
C LYS A 658 5.46 25.20 -13.13
N LEU A 659 5.25 24.06 -12.47
CA LEU A 659 5.96 22.79 -12.72
C LEU A 659 5.83 22.35 -14.18
N TYR A 660 4.62 22.42 -14.74
CA TYR A 660 4.34 21.95 -16.10
C TYR A 660 4.25 23.06 -17.15
N SER A 661 4.62 24.30 -16.79
CA SER A 661 4.63 25.42 -17.74
C SER A 661 5.53 25.15 -18.94
N GLY A 662 5.08 25.58 -20.12
CA GLY A 662 5.75 25.32 -21.41
C GLY A 662 5.60 23.89 -21.94
N PHE A 663 4.87 23.01 -21.25
CA PHE A 663 4.47 21.70 -21.77
C PHE A 663 2.95 21.67 -21.93
N ASP A 664 2.48 21.55 -23.16
CA ASP A 664 1.05 21.38 -23.43
C ASP A 664 0.55 20.00 -22.94
N LEU A 665 -0.17 20.00 -21.83
CA LEU A 665 -0.64 18.77 -21.17
C LEU A 665 -1.76 18.04 -21.92
N ALA A 666 -2.41 18.71 -22.88
CA ALA A 666 -3.40 18.11 -23.77
C ALA A 666 -2.81 17.63 -25.11
N ASP A 667 -1.53 17.90 -25.37
CA ASP A 667 -0.88 17.50 -26.63
C ASP A 667 -0.74 15.98 -26.73
N PRO A 668 -1.06 15.37 -27.90
CA PRO A 668 -0.95 13.93 -28.07
C PRO A 668 0.49 13.40 -28.01
N SER A 669 1.53 14.23 -28.02
CA SER A 669 2.93 13.82 -27.85
C SER A 669 3.48 14.09 -26.44
N THR A 670 2.69 14.69 -25.56
CA THR A 670 3.03 14.93 -24.15
C THR A 670 2.37 13.88 -23.26
N SER A 671 3.11 13.33 -22.29
CA SER A 671 2.50 12.51 -21.22
C SER A 671 3.26 12.66 -19.92
N VAL A 672 2.53 12.87 -18.83
CA VAL A 672 3.11 13.09 -17.50
C VAL A 672 2.82 11.91 -16.59
N SER A 673 3.86 11.35 -15.98
CA SER A 673 3.73 10.39 -14.88
C SER A 673 3.98 11.11 -13.56
N MET A 674 3.16 10.84 -12.55
CA MET A 674 3.27 11.42 -11.22
C MET A 674 3.37 10.28 -10.19
N THR A 675 4.54 10.16 -9.53
CA THR A 675 4.79 9.16 -8.50
C THR A 675 4.30 9.68 -7.15
N ILE A 676 3.00 9.54 -6.91
CA ILE A 676 2.29 10.00 -5.70
C ILE A 676 1.25 8.94 -5.29
N ASN A 677 1.07 8.71 -3.98
CA ASN A 677 0.18 7.67 -3.46
C ASN A 677 -0.86 8.23 -2.49
N GLY A 678 -0.51 8.50 -1.21
CA GLY A 678 -1.45 8.97 -0.18
C GLY A 678 -2.35 10.14 -0.63
N PRO A 679 -1.78 11.30 -0.99
CA PRO A 679 -2.54 12.46 -1.48
C PRO A 679 -2.73 12.46 -3.01
N ALA A 680 -2.60 11.31 -3.69
CA ALA A 680 -2.75 11.22 -5.14
C ALA A 680 -4.04 11.86 -5.69
N PRO A 681 -5.22 11.74 -5.05
CA PRO A 681 -6.44 12.41 -5.52
C PRO A 681 -6.29 13.94 -5.58
N MET A 682 -5.63 14.55 -4.60
CA MET A 682 -5.40 16.00 -4.53
C MET A 682 -4.45 16.45 -5.64
N LEU A 683 -3.30 15.79 -5.78
CA LEU A 683 -2.30 16.12 -6.80
C LEU A 683 -2.81 15.86 -8.23
N LEU A 684 -3.64 14.82 -8.42
CA LEU A 684 -4.36 14.61 -9.69
C LEU A 684 -5.33 15.77 -9.96
N GLY A 685 -6.05 16.24 -8.94
CA GLY A 685 -6.87 17.44 -9.03
C GLY A 685 -6.06 18.67 -9.47
N PHE A 686 -4.87 18.88 -8.90
CA PHE A 686 -3.99 19.99 -9.28
C PHE A 686 -3.53 19.86 -10.74
N PHE A 687 -3.10 18.67 -11.15
CA PHE A 687 -2.69 18.39 -12.52
C PHE A 687 -3.80 18.64 -13.55
N LEU A 688 -5.01 18.13 -13.30
CA LEU A 688 -6.14 18.29 -14.21
C LEU A 688 -6.56 19.76 -14.33
N ASN A 689 -6.55 20.52 -13.23
CA ASN A 689 -6.82 21.96 -13.27
C ASN A 689 -5.72 22.72 -14.04
N ALA A 690 -4.45 22.40 -13.81
CA ALA A 690 -3.35 23.01 -14.58
C ALA A 690 -3.49 22.75 -16.09
N ALA A 691 -3.87 21.53 -16.50
CA ALA A 691 -4.12 21.20 -17.90
C ALA A 691 -5.31 21.97 -18.49
N VAL A 692 -6.41 22.11 -17.74
CA VAL A 692 -7.59 22.87 -18.17
C VAL A 692 -7.26 24.36 -18.30
N ASP A 693 -6.52 24.92 -17.35
CA ASP A 693 -6.13 26.32 -17.35
C ASP A 693 -5.17 26.64 -18.53
N GLN A 694 -4.28 25.72 -18.92
CA GLN A 694 -3.49 25.86 -20.14
C GLN A 694 -4.37 25.97 -21.41
N GLN A 695 -5.44 25.18 -21.52
CA GLN A 695 -6.33 25.27 -22.68
C GLN A 695 -7.23 26.52 -22.62
N CYS A 696 -7.58 26.99 -21.42
CA CYS A 696 -8.24 28.28 -21.23
C CYS A 696 -7.33 29.44 -21.69
N GLU A 697 -6.06 29.42 -21.31
CA GLU A 697 -5.04 30.38 -21.76
C GLU A 697 -4.95 30.41 -23.30
N LYS A 698 -4.83 29.24 -23.95
CA LYS A 698 -4.85 29.16 -25.41
C LYS A 698 -6.12 29.73 -26.04
N TYR A 699 -7.29 29.47 -25.45
CA TYR A 699 -8.54 30.04 -25.91
C TYR A 699 -8.54 31.57 -25.80
N ILE A 700 -8.11 32.12 -24.65
CA ILE A 700 -7.97 33.56 -24.44
C ILE A 700 -7.04 34.17 -25.49
N HIS A 701 -5.92 33.50 -25.79
CA HIS A 701 -5.02 33.93 -26.85
C HIS A 701 -5.65 33.93 -28.24
N GLN A 702 -6.43 32.90 -28.57
CA GLN A 702 -7.12 32.78 -29.85
C GLN A 702 -8.24 33.82 -30.02
N GLN A 703 -8.92 34.20 -28.93
CA GLN A 703 -9.98 35.22 -28.97
C GLN A 703 -9.45 36.66 -28.89
N GLY A 704 -8.17 36.85 -28.54
CA GLY A 704 -7.59 38.19 -28.39
C GLY A 704 -8.09 38.96 -27.16
N THR A 705 -8.55 38.25 -26.12
CA THR A 705 -9.16 38.84 -24.90
C THR A 705 -8.17 38.97 -23.74
N GLN A 706 -6.86 38.89 -23.99
CA GLN A 706 -5.83 38.87 -22.94
C GLN A 706 -5.89 40.10 -22.03
N ALA A 707 -6.04 41.29 -22.62
CA ALA A 707 -6.07 42.56 -21.87
C ALA A 707 -7.35 42.73 -21.02
N GLU A 708 -8.43 42.05 -21.37
CA GLU A 708 -9.65 42.00 -20.53
C GLU A 708 -9.43 41.07 -19.34
N VAL A 709 -8.93 39.86 -19.60
CA VAL A 709 -8.63 38.88 -18.54
C VAL A 709 -7.60 39.44 -17.56
N GLU A 710 -6.54 40.09 -18.03
CA GLU A 710 -5.52 40.68 -17.15
C GLU A 710 -6.12 41.76 -16.23
N ARG A 711 -7.01 42.61 -16.75
CA ARG A 711 -7.75 43.59 -15.92
C ARG A 711 -8.64 42.92 -14.87
N THR A 712 -9.29 41.81 -15.21
CA THR A 712 -10.11 41.04 -14.26
C THR A 712 -9.24 40.45 -13.16
N ILE A 713 -8.09 39.86 -13.50
CA ILE A 713 -7.16 39.29 -12.52
C ILE A 713 -6.60 40.38 -11.60
N ASP A 714 -6.17 41.51 -12.16
CA ASP A 714 -5.67 42.65 -11.39
C ASP A 714 -6.73 43.18 -10.41
N ALA A 715 -8.00 43.27 -10.83
CA ALA A 715 -9.09 43.67 -9.97
C ALA A 715 -9.33 42.66 -8.82
N LEU A 716 -9.28 41.35 -9.11
CA LEU A 716 -9.40 40.30 -8.10
C LEU A 716 -8.29 40.38 -7.05
N TYR A 717 -7.04 40.56 -7.48
CA TYR A 717 -5.90 40.65 -6.56
C TYR A 717 -5.85 41.97 -5.79
N ALA A 718 -6.27 43.08 -6.40
CA ALA A 718 -6.46 44.34 -5.70
C ALA A 718 -7.50 44.21 -4.57
N GLN A 719 -8.59 43.45 -4.80
CA GLN A 719 -9.60 43.18 -3.78
C GLN A 719 -9.07 42.26 -2.67
N ARG A 720 -8.25 41.25 -3.00
CA ARG A 720 -7.66 40.33 -2.01
C ARG A 720 -6.57 40.97 -1.15
N GLY A 721 -5.97 42.09 -1.59
CA GLY A 721 -4.93 42.80 -0.85
C GLY A 721 -3.59 42.05 -0.77
N VAL A 722 -3.36 41.09 -1.66
CA VAL A 722 -2.13 40.28 -1.74
C VAL A 722 -1.53 40.37 -3.14
N PRO A 723 -0.20 40.18 -3.30
CA PRO A 723 0.41 40.18 -4.63
C PRO A 723 -0.02 38.96 -5.44
N ARG A 724 -0.21 39.15 -6.76
CA ARG A 724 -0.45 38.04 -7.69
C ARG A 724 0.77 37.11 -7.74
N PRO A 725 0.57 35.78 -7.68
CA PRO A 725 1.62 34.80 -7.88
C PRO A 725 2.31 34.95 -9.24
N ARG A 726 3.62 34.72 -9.28
CA ARG A 726 4.43 34.77 -10.50
C ARG A 726 5.39 33.59 -10.54
N TYR A 727 5.88 33.26 -11.73
CA TYR A 727 7.00 32.34 -11.90
C TYR A 727 8.26 32.96 -11.29
N GLN A 728 8.94 32.23 -10.41
CA GLN A 728 10.11 32.74 -9.70
C GLN A 728 11.40 32.44 -10.47
N GLY A 729 12.07 33.50 -10.94
CA GLY A 729 13.31 33.40 -11.72
C GLY A 729 13.09 33.46 -13.23
N ALA A 730 14.11 33.05 -14.00
CA ALA A 730 14.05 33.08 -15.46
C ALA A 730 13.36 31.82 -16.01
N VAL A 731 12.43 32.03 -16.94
CA VAL A 731 11.79 30.95 -17.71
C VAL A 731 12.87 30.17 -18.49
N PRO A 732 12.91 28.84 -18.41
CA PRO A 732 13.98 28.05 -19.02
C PRO A 732 13.90 28.03 -20.55
N GLU A 733 15.02 27.73 -21.20
CA GLU A 733 15.09 27.56 -22.65
C GLU A 733 14.12 26.46 -23.12
N GLY A 734 13.27 26.77 -24.11
CA GLY A 734 12.25 25.84 -24.64
C GLY A 734 10.87 25.98 -24.00
N ASN A 735 10.72 26.78 -22.94
CA ASN A 735 9.44 27.13 -22.36
C ASN A 735 8.86 28.39 -23.05
N ASP A 736 7.66 28.28 -23.60
CA ASP A 736 6.97 29.33 -24.37
C ASP A 736 6.05 30.22 -23.51
N GLY A 737 6.01 29.99 -22.19
CA GLY A 737 5.18 30.71 -21.24
C GLY A 737 3.80 30.09 -21.01
N LEU A 738 3.43 29.03 -21.74
CA LEU A 738 2.13 28.38 -21.60
C LEU A 738 1.88 27.91 -20.16
N GLY A 739 0.73 28.28 -19.59
CA GLY A 739 0.30 27.90 -18.25
C GLY A 739 0.68 28.90 -17.15
N LEU A 740 1.31 30.02 -17.51
CA LEU A 740 1.70 31.08 -16.57
C LEU A 740 0.69 32.23 -16.53
N MET A 741 -0.18 32.37 -17.53
CA MET A 741 -1.14 33.49 -17.59
C MET A 741 -2.13 33.43 -16.42
N LEU A 742 -2.62 32.24 -16.09
CA LEU A 742 -3.65 32.06 -15.06
C LEU A 742 -3.06 31.71 -13.67
N LEU A 743 -1.83 32.13 -13.36
CA LEU A 743 -1.32 31.98 -11.99
C LEU A 743 -2.16 32.81 -11.01
N GLY A 744 -2.69 32.17 -9.97
CA GLY A 744 -3.50 32.80 -8.92
C GLY A 744 -5.01 32.79 -9.11
N VAL A 745 -5.48 32.33 -10.27
CA VAL A 745 -6.91 32.22 -10.63
C VAL A 745 -7.16 30.95 -11.43
N SER A 746 -8.39 30.49 -11.55
CA SER A 746 -8.76 29.44 -12.51
C SER A 746 -9.53 29.99 -13.71
N GLY A 747 -9.59 29.22 -14.81
CA GLY A 747 -10.29 29.61 -16.02
C GLY A 747 -11.78 29.96 -15.80
N ASP A 748 -12.44 29.37 -14.80
CA ASP A 748 -13.85 29.66 -14.49
C ASP A 748 -14.06 31.02 -13.81
N GLU A 749 -13.02 31.59 -13.19
CA GLU A 749 -13.04 32.95 -12.63
C GLU A 749 -12.90 34.04 -13.71
N VAL A 750 -12.37 33.69 -14.90
CA VAL A 750 -12.02 34.67 -15.94
C VAL A 750 -12.70 34.44 -17.29
N LEU A 751 -13.35 33.29 -17.49
CA LEU A 751 -14.11 32.96 -18.70
C LEU A 751 -15.59 32.76 -18.40
N PRO A 752 -16.48 32.98 -19.39
CA PRO A 752 -17.87 32.58 -19.26
C PRO A 752 -18.00 31.08 -18.95
N ARG A 753 -18.86 30.72 -17.99
CA ARG A 753 -19.03 29.35 -17.50
C ARG A 753 -19.23 28.31 -18.61
N GLU A 754 -20.04 28.62 -19.63
CA GLU A 754 -20.28 27.69 -20.75
C GLU A 754 -19.04 27.42 -21.60
N VAL A 755 -18.15 28.42 -21.73
CA VAL A 755 -16.89 28.29 -22.46
C VAL A 755 -15.93 27.43 -21.64
N TYR A 756 -15.78 27.73 -20.35
CA TYR A 756 -14.94 26.96 -19.43
C TYR A 756 -15.34 25.48 -19.39
N GLU A 757 -16.64 25.17 -19.22
CA GLU A 757 -17.09 23.77 -19.13
C GLU A 757 -16.86 22.99 -20.44
N LYS A 758 -16.96 23.65 -21.61
CA LYS A 758 -16.62 23.03 -22.90
C LYS A 758 -15.12 22.73 -22.99
N ILE A 759 -14.27 23.69 -22.63
CA ILE A 759 -12.81 23.52 -22.63
C ILE A 759 -12.42 22.41 -21.65
N ARG A 760 -12.97 22.44 -20.44
CA ARG A 760 -12.74 21.43 -19.40
C ARG A 760 -13.10 20.04 -19.88
N ALA A 761 -14.31 19.84 -20.42
CA ALA A 761 -14.75 18.55 -20.92
C ALA A 761 -13.88 18.01 -22.06
N ALA A 762 -13.44 18.88 -22.99
CA ALA A 762 -12.56 18.50 -24.09
C ALA A 762 -11.15 18.13 -23.58
N THR A 763 -10.61 18.93 -22.67
CA THR A 763 -9.27 18.72 -22.09
C THR A 763 -9.19 17.41 -21.34
N LEU A 764 -10.17 17.10 -20.47
CA LEU A 764 -10.22 15.84 -19.71
C LEU A 764 -10.21 14.58 -20.59
N GLN A 765 -10.74 14.65 -21.81
CA GLN A 765 -10.71 13.53 -22.76
C GLN A 765 -9.37 13.40 -23.51
N GLN A 766 -8.57 14.46 -23.54
CA GLN A 766 -7.31 14.53 -24.28
C GLN A 766 -6.09 14.26 -23.41
N VAL A 767 -6.09 14.73 -22.15
CA VAL A 767 -4.95 14.63 -21.23
C VAL A 767 -4.37 13.21 -21.16
N ARG A 768 -3.04 13.13 -21.21
CA ARG A 768 -2.30 11.87 -21.19
C ARG A 768 -1.37 11.80 -19.99
N GLY A 769 -1.41 10.69 -19.27
CA GLY A 769 -0.53 10.52 -18.14
C GLY A 769 -0.84 9.33 -17.27
N THR A 770 -0.15 9.26 -16.14
CA THR A 770 -0.29 8.22 -15.14
C THR A 770 -0.16 8.86 -13.77
N VAL A 771 -1.09 8.55 -12.87
CA VAL A 771 -0.88 8.74 -11.43
C VAL A 771 -0.59 7.37 -10.83
N GLN A 772 0.37 7.29 -9.90
CA GLN A 772 0.78 6.00 -9.35
C GLN A 772 -0.32 5.39 -8.46
N ALA A 773 -0.66 6.06 -7.36
CA ALA A 773 -1.89 5.85 -6.59
C ALA A 773 -2.24 4.39 -6.22
N ASP A 774 -1.24 3.51 -6.08
CA ASP A 774 -1.45 2.13 -5.67
C ASP A 774 -1.36 2.06 -4.14
N ILE A 775 -2.50 2.15 -3.47
CA ILE A 775 -2.62 2.15 -2.02
C ILE A 775 -2.28 0.78 -1.41
N LEU A 776 -2.47 -0.32 -2.15
CA LEU A 776 -2.25 -1.66 -1.62
C LEU A 776 -0.76 -1.95 -1.39
N LYS A 777 0.13 -1.44 -2.25
CA LYS A 777 1.57 -1.52 -2.01
C LYS A 777 2.05 -0.61 -0.87
N GLU A 778 1.30 0.44 -0.52
CA GLU A 778 1.68 1.36 0.55
C GLU A 778 1.63 0.64 1.89
N ASP A 779 0.57 -0.12 2.15
CA ASP A 779 0.44 -0.94 3.35
C ASP A 779 1.44 -2.13 3.37
N GLN A 780 1.79 -2.66 2.19
CA GLN A 780 2.67 -3.82 2.08
C GLN A 780 4.16 -3.48 2.19
N ALA A 781 4.60 -2.30 1.71
CA ALA A 781 6.02 -2.02 1.54
C ALA A 781 6.44 -0.56 1.63
N GLN A 782 5.71 0.38 1.02
CA GLN A 782 6.21 1.76 0.84
C GLN A 782 5.89 2.70 2.01
N ASN A 783 4.87 2.40 2.80
CA ASN A 783 4.55 3.10 4.05
C ASN A 783 4.31 4.63 3.89
N THR A 784 3.77 5.08 2.75
CA THR A 784 3.34 6.48 2.52
C THR A 784 1.81 6.63 2.53
N CYS A 785 1.09 5.66 3.10
CA CYS A 785 -0.35 5.79 3.30
C CYS A 785 -0.65 6.74 4.46
N ILE A 786 -1.33 7.86 4.18
CA ILE A 786 -1.70 8.89 5.16
C ILE A 786 -3.16 8.79 5.62
N PHE A 787 -3.95 7.98 4.93
CA PHE A 787 -5.33 7.67 5.29
C PHE A 787 -5.47 6.20 5.68
N SER A 788 -6.60 5.83 6.25
CA SER A 788 -6.92 4.40 6.36
C SER A 788 -7.01 3.77 4.97
N THR A 789 -6.51 2.55 4.82
CA THR A 789 -6.50 1.81 3.55
C THR A 789 -7.88 1.76 2.90
N GLU A 790 -8.93 1.60 3.70
CA GLU A 790 -10.31 1.60 3.22
C GLU A 790 -10.74 2.95 2.63
N PHE A 791 -10.44 4.06 3.33
CA PHE A 791 -10.77 5.39 2.83
C PHE A 791 -9.98 5.74 1.58
N ALA A 792 -8.69 5.40 1.55
CA ALA A 792 -7.84 5.61 0.38
C ALA A 792 -8.32 4.80 -0.84
N LEU A 793 -8.69 3.53 -0.66
CA LEU A 793 -9.30 2.72 -1.74
C LEU A 793 -10.64 3.30 -2.22
N ARG A 794 -11.45 3.86 -1.31
CA ARG A 794 -12.67 4.57 -1.68
C ARG A 794 -12.39 5.76 -2.60
N LEU A 795 -11.41 6.60 -2.25
CA LEU A 795 -10.99 7.71 -3.10
C LEU A 795 -10.51 7.21 -4.47
N MET A 796 -9.78 6.10 -4.53
CA MET A 796 -9.36 5.50 -5.80
C MET A 796 -10.53 5.03 -6.66
N GLY A 797 -11.57 4.45 -6.06
CA GLY A 797 -12.81 4.13 -6.78
C GLY A 797 -13.56 5.37 -7.25
N ASP A 798 -13.54 6.46 -6.49
CA ASP A 798 -14.18 7.73 -6.87
C ASP A 798 -13.46 8.38 -8.06
N ILE A 799 -12.11 8.33 -8.09
CA ILE A 799 -11.31 8.74 -9.26
C ILE A 799 -11.69 7.92 -10.50
N GLN A 800 -11.74 6.59 -10.37
CA GLN A 800 -12.05 5.73 -11.50
C GLN A 800 -13.48 5.96 -12.01
N GLN A 801 -14.46 6.14 -11.12
CA GLN A 801 -15.83 6.51 -11.51
C GLN A 801 -15.84 7.85 -12.26
N PHE A 802 -15.13 8.86 -11.75
CA PHE A 802 -15.01 10.15 -12.41
C PHE A 802 -14.39 10.02 -13.80
N PHE A 803 -13.38 9.16 -13.97
CA PHE A 803 -12.75 8.91 -15.27
C PHE A 803 -13.74 8.31 -16.27
N ILE A 804 -14.58 7.37 -15.84
CA ILE A 804 -15.63 6.78 -16.66
C ILE A 804 -16.66 7.85 -17.06
N ASP A 805 -17.22 8.56 -16.07
CA ASP A 805 -18.27 9.55 -16.25
C ASP A 805 -17.83 10.71 -17.16
N LYS A 806 -16.56 11.14 -17.03
CA LYS A 806 -15.97 12.24 -17.80
C LYS A 806 -15.19 11.78 -19.04
N LYS A 807 -15.19 10.47 -19.33
CA LYS A 807 -14.52 9.85 -20.49
C LYS A 807 -13.01 10.15 -20.55
N VAL A 808 -12.34 10.15 -19.39
CA VAL A 808 -10.88 10.27 -19.27
C VAL A 808 -10.24 8.93 -19.66
N ARG A 809 -9.95 8.77 -20.96
CA ARG A 809 -9.53 7.48 -21.56
C ARG A 809 -8.03 7.34 -21.81
N ASN A 810 -7.27 8.43 -21.69
CA ASN A 810 -5.84 8.44 -21.99
C ASN A 810 -4.97 8.68 -20.75
N PHE A 811 -5.59 8.67 -19.57
CA PHE A 811 -4.91 8.81 -18.28
C PHE A 811 -5.09 7.52 -17.47
N TYR A 812 -4.00 6.97 -16.97
CA TYR A 812 -4.01 5.79 -16.11
C TYR A 812 -4.28 6.24 -14.67
N SER A 813 -5.39 5.77 -14.10
CA SER A 813 -5.86 6.14 -12.75
C SER A 813 -5.06 5.46 -11.64
N VAL A 814 -4.39 4.35 -11.96
CA VAL A 814 -3.52 3.63 -11.04
C VAL A 814 -2.38 2.94 -11.82
N SER A 815 -1.20 2.96 -11.22
CA SER A 815 -0.04 2.18 -11.65
C SER A 815 0.32 1.17 -10.56
N ILE A 816 -0.24 -0.03 -10.70
CA ILE A 816 -0.08 -1.15 -9.77
C ILE A 816 1.41 -1.55 -9.73
N SER A 817 2.05 -1.43 -8.57
CA SER A 817 3.50 -1.39 -8.47
C SER A 817 4.11 -2.46 -7.56
N GLY A 818 5.01 -3.24 -8.14
CA GLY A 818 5.89 -4.18 -7.45
C GLY A 818 7.27 -3.63 -7.12
N TYR A 819 7.66 -2.50 -7.72
CA TYR A 819 8.99 -1.92 -7.52
C TYR A 819 9.35 -1.78 -6.04
N HIS A 820 8.49 -1.09 -5.28
CA HIS A 820 8.69 -0.81 -3.86
C HIS A 820 8.64 -2.08 -2.99
N ILE A 821 7.81 -3.04 -3.35
CA ILE A 821 7.75 -4.36 -2.70
C ILE A 821 9.10 -5.10 -2.86
N ALA A 822 9.71 -5.01 -4.04
CA ALA A 822 11.02 -5.60 -4.30
C ALA A 822 12.15 -4.87 -3.56
N GLU A 823 12.16 -3.53 -3.58
CA GLU A 823 13.16 -2.72 -2.86
C GLU A 823 13.07 -2.91 -1.34
N ALA A 824 11.90 -3.25 -0.79
CA ALA A 824 11.73 -3.66 0.60
C ALA A 824 12.33 -5.04 0.93
N GLY A 825 12.81 -5.78 -0.08
CA GLY A 825 13.51 -7.06 0.06
C GLY A 825 12.75 -8.28 -0.49
N ALA A 826 11.64 -8.09 -1.21
CA ALA A 826 10.92 -9.21 -1.82
C ALA A 826 11.65 -9.75 -3.05
N ASN A 827 11.76 -11.08 -3.14
CA ASN A 827 12.28 -11.77 -4.32
C ASN A 827 11.35 -11.56 -5.56
N PRO A 828 11.83 -11.80 -6.80
CA PRO A 828 11.04 -11.57 -8.02
C PRO A 828 9.68 -12.31 -8.06
N ILE A 829 9.59 -13.50 -7.46
CA ILE A 829 8.34 -14.28 -7.42
C ILE A 829 7.32 -13.58 -6.52
N SER A 830 7.74 -13.19 -5.32
CA SER A 830 6.88 -12.51 -4.34
C SER A 830 6.44 -11.15 -4.88
N GLN A 831 7.36 -10.40 -5.48
CA GLN A 831 7.05 -9.15 -6.18
C GLN A 831 5.94 -9.37 -7.21
N LEU A 832 6.14 -10.30 -8.15
CA LEU A 832 5.19 -10.55 -9.23
C LEU A 832 3.82 -10.98 -8.68
N ALA A 833 3.81 -11.91 -7.72
CA ALA A 833 2.59 -12.43 -7.14
C ALA A 833 1.79 -11.35 -6.40
N PHE A 834 2.43 -10.57 -5.51
CA PHE A 834 1.75 -9.51 -4.77
C PHE A 834 1.26 -8.38 -5.69
N THR A 835 2.06 -8.00 -6.70
CA THR A 835 1.66 -6.95 -7.65
C THR A 835 0.44 -7.37 -8.47
N LEU A 836 0.41 -8.60 -8.99
CA LEU A 836 -0.76 -9.10 -9.72
C LEU A 836 -1.96 -9.27 -8.79
N ALA A 837 -1.75 -9.76 -7.56
CA ALA A 837 -2.81 -9.86 -6.57
C ALA A 837 -3.44 -8.51 -6.29
N ASN A 838 -2.64 -7.46 -6.04
CA ASN A 838 -3.12 -6.09 -5.86
C ASN A 838 -3.90 -5.60 -7.08
N GLY A 839 -3.40 -5.87 -8.29
CA GLY A 839 -4.10 -5.53 -9.53
C GLY A 839 -5.48 -6.20 -9.64
N PHE A 840 -5.58 -7.49 -9.31
CA PHE A 840 -6.85 -8.19 -9.27
C PHE A 840 -7.76 -7.73 -8.12
N THR A 841 -7.22 -7.28 -6.99
CA THR A 841 -8.00 -6.64 -5.93
C THR A 841 -8.66 -5.35 -6.43
N PHE A 842 -7.96 -4.52 -7.20
CA PHE A 842 -8.56 -3.35 -7.84
C PHE A 842 -9.67 -3.75 -8.83
N VAL A 843 -9.46 -4.80 -9.63
CA VAL A 843 -10.48 -5.33 -10.54
C VAL A 843 -11.75 -5.73 -9.76
N GLU A 844 -11.62 -6.55 -8.73
CA GLU A 844 -12.76 -6.98 -7.91
C GLU A 844 -13.44 -5.81 -7.19
N TYR A 845 -12.67 -4.83 -6.71
CA TYR A 845 -13.22 -3.66 -6.06
C TYR A 845 -14.02 -2.77 -7.03
N TYR A 846 -13.51 -2.53 -8.24
CA TYR A 846 -14.25 -1.74 -9.23
C TYR A 846 -15.49 -2.48 -9.75
N LEU A 847 -15.43 -3.80 -9.89
CA LEU A 847 -16.60 -4.64 -10.19
C LEU A 847 -17.64 -4.59 -9.06
N SER A 848 -17.22 -4.61 -7.78
CA SER A 848 -18.14 -4.53 -6.63
C SER A 848 -18.85 -3.17 -6.54
N ARG A 849 -18.26 -2.12 -7.13
CA ARG A 849 -18.87 -0.80 -7.32
C ARG A 849 -19.80 -0.72 -8.54
N GLY A 850 -19.93 -1.78 -9.33
CA GLY A 850 -20.79 -1.83 -10.51
C GLY A 850 -20.17 -1.28 -11.80
N MET A 851 -18.85 -1.09 -11.84
CA MET A 851 -18.15 -0.67 -13.07
C MET A 851 -17.98 -1.86 -14.03
N HIS A 852 -18.11 -1.65 -15.33
CA HIS A 852 -17.85 -2.70 -16.32
C HIS A 852 -16.34 -2.91 -16.53
N ILE A 853 -15.89 -4.15 -16.69
CA ILE A 853 -14.46 -4.52 -16.80
C ILE A 853 -13.71 -3.69 -17.86
N ASP A 854 -14.34 -3.52 -19.03
CA ASP A 854 -13.75 -2.82 -20.17
C ASP A 854 -13.72 -1.29 -20.04
N ASP A 855 -14.41 -0.73 -19.03
CA ASP A 855 -14.40 0.71 -18.78
C ASP A 855 -13.19 1.16 -17.95
N PHE A 856 -12.56 0.24 -17.20
CA PHE A 856 -11.44 0.58 -16.32
C PHE A 856 -10.17 -0.25 -16.55
N ALA A 857 -10.26 -1.52 -16.97
CA ALA A 857 -9.06 -2.37 -17.15
C ALA A 857 -8.03 -1.75 -18.12
N PRO A 858 -8.43 -1.11 -19.24
CA PRO A 858 -7.48 -0.41 -20.12
C PRO A 858 -6.75 0.79 -19.49
N ASN A 859 -7.24 1.29 -18.34
CA ASN A 859 -6.65 2.39 -17.57
C ASN A 859 -5.78 1.90 -16.41
N LEU A 860 -5.58 0.58 -16.26
CA LEU A 860 -4.64 0.01 -15.30
C LEU A 860 -3.24 -0.06 -15.92
N SER A 861 -2.25 0.46 -15.20
CA SER A 861 -0.83 0.32 -15.55
C SER A 861 -0.10 -0.54 -14.52
N PHE A 862 1.07 -1.08 -14.90
CA PHE A 862 1.91 -1.91 -14.04
C PHE A 862 3.34 -1.38 -13.98
N PHE A 863 3.97 -1.48 -12.81
CA PHE A 863 5.35 -1.06 -12.58
C PHE A 863 6.16 -2.08 -11.76
N PHE A 864 7.13 -2.74 -12.39
CA PHE A 864 7.98 -3.76 -11.78
C PHE A 864 9.44 -3.28 -11.64
N SER A 865 10.16 -3.83 -10.65
CA SER A 865 11.63 -3.77 -10.55
C SER A 865 12.27 -4.92 -11.33
N ASN A 866 13.49 -4.71 -11.81
CA ASN A 866 14.36 -5.74 -12.37
C ASN A 866 15.68 -5.77 -11.60
N GLY A 867 16.01 -6.94 -11.06
CA GLY A 867 17.27 -7.20 -10.36
C GLY A 867 18.13 -8.25 -11.07
N MET A 868 18.97 -8.93 -10.30
CA MET A 868 19.96 -9.89 -10.82
C MET A 868 19.49 -11.35 -10.81
N ASP A 869 18.44 -11.68 -10.05
CA ASP A 869 17.86 -13.02 -10.01
C ASP A 869 17.35 -13.47 -11.40
N PRO A 870 17.54 -14.75 -11.79
CA PRO A 870 17.19 -15.25 -13.13
C PRO A 870 15.73 -14.99 -13.54
N GLU A 871 14.80 -15.02 -12.59
CA GLU A 871 13.36 -14.85 -12.82
C GLU A 871 13.01 -13.47 -13.40
N TYR A 872 13.83 -12.44 -13.15
CA TYR A 872 13.63 -11.10 -13.73
C TYR A 872 13.65 -11.11 -15.26
N ALA A 873 14.36 -12.05 -15.89
CA ALA A 873 14.41 -12.18 -17.34
C ALA A 873 13.05 -12.53 -17.98
N VAL A 874 12.11 -13.10 -17.21
CA VAL A 874 10.80 -13.55 -17.70
C VAL A 874 9.62 -12.87 -17.02
N LEU A 875 9.84 -12.14 -15.92
CA LEU A 875 8.79 -11.55 -15.07
C LEU A 875 7.69 -10.85 -15.88
N GLY A 876 8.06 -9.95 -16.78
CA GLY A 876 7.08 -9.23 -17.61
C GLY A 876 6.29 -10.12 -18.58
N ARG A 877 6.89 -11.21 -19.10
CA ARG A 877 6.19 -12.16 -19.98
C ARG A 877 5.16 -12.97 -19.18
N VAL A 878 5.51 -13.36 -17.95
CA VAL A 878 4.62 -14.09 -17.04
C VAL A 878 3.46 -13.20 -16.61
N ALA A 879 3.73 -11.96 -16.22
CA ALA A 879 2.72 -10.97 -15.81
C ALA A 879 1.64 -10.80 -16.89
N ARG A 880 2.05 -10.54 -18.14
CA ARG A 880 1.12 -10.38 -19.28
C ARG A 880 0.26 -11.61 -19.50
N ARG A 881 0.86 -12.81 -19.46
CA ARG A 881 0.13 -14.05 -19.72
C ARG A 881 -0.90 -14.36 -18.64
N ILE A 882 -0.57 -14.16 -17.37
CA ILE A 882 -1.51 -14.36 -16.26
C ILE A 882 -2.66 -13.35 -16.37
N TRP A 883 -2.33 -12.06 -16.58
CA TRP A 883 -3.34 -11.01 -16.73
C TRP A 883 -4.29 -11.30 -17.89
N ALA A 884 -3.76 -11.56 -19.09
CA ALA A 884 -4.58 -11.82 -20.28
C ALA A 884 -5.51 -13.02 -20.10
N LYS A 885 -5.01 -14.13 -19.55
CA LYS A 885 -5.83 -15.31 -19.26
C LYS A 885 -6.92 -14.99 -18.24
N ALA A 886 -6.59 -14.31 -17.16
CA ALA A 886 -7.57 -13.96 -16.13
C ALA A 886 -8.65 -13.02 -16.68
N ILE A 887 -8.27 -11.92 -17.34
CA ILE A 887 -9.23 -10.95 -17.88
C ILE A 887 -10.17 -11.60 -18.89
N ARG A 888 -9.66 -12.42 -19.80
CA ARG A 888 -10.48 -13.10 -20.81
C ARG A 888 -11.33 -14.23 -20.22
N ASP A 889 -10.70 -15.19 -19.54
CA ASP A 889 -11.34 -16.47 -19.18
C ASP A 889 -12.15 -16.36 -17.87
N LYS A 890 -11.75 -15.46 -16.94
CA LYS A 890 -12.44 -15.27 -15.66
C LYS A 890 -13.38 -14.07 -15.68
N TYR A 891 -12.94 -12.94 -16.23
CA TYR A 891 -13.69 -11.67 -16.17
C TYR A 891 -14.45 -11.33 -17.46
N GLY A 892 -14.21 -12.04 -18.56
CA GLY A 892 -14.88 -11.80 -19.84
C GLY A 892 -14.54 -10.44 -20.48
N GLY A 893 -13.38 -9.87 -20.16
CA GLY A 893 -12.90 -8.62 -20.76
C GLY A 893 -12.47 -8.77 -22.22
N ASN A 894 -12.48 -7.66 -22.96
CA ASN A 894 -12.05 -7.61 -24.36
C ASN A 894 -10.52 -7.55 -24.53
N ASP A 895 -10.03 -7.61 -25.78
CA ASP A 895 -8.58 -7.64 -26.10
C ASP A 895 -7.77 -6.42 -25.60
N ARG A 896 -8.42 -5.28 -25.32
CA ARG A 896 -7.75 -4.07 -24.83
C ARG A 896 -7.54 -4.10 -23.31
N SER A 897 -8.42 -4.80 -22.59
CA SER A 897 -8.40 -5.00 -21.13
C SER A 897 -7.31 -6.01 -20.73
#